data_AF-A0AAV9H1C4-F1
#
_entry.id   AF-A0AAV9H1C4-F1
#
_cell.length_a   1.000
_cell.length_b   1.000
_cell.length_c   1.000
_cell.angle_alpha   90.00
_cell.angle_beta   90.00
_cell.angle_gamma   90.00
#
_symmetry.space_group_name_H-M   'P 1'
#
loop_
_entity.id
_entity.type
_entity.pdbx_description
1 polymer ?
#
loop_
_entity_poly.entity_id
_entity_poly.type
_entity_poly.pdbx_seq_one_letter_code
_entity_poly.pdbx_strand_id
1 'polypeptide(L)'
;MGSKTVQPQMNTDQLGLFTTLLYKLPVIARTAVLHVLRYSEQSKYLDMRTEIITAILRSFMTAKPMSVTASQRWLVQDTKVKGRVWISNYTCPAPADRGIQDAVAAAIEGLWDSKTQEKAFQLRMPEMEGVQAEWTGYRAEATPESTLPDISEKEKYDAMMKGVSGPATILYFHGGAFWLMDPGTHRAMTKRLAKVSGGRCYSVRYRLAPQNPFPAALMDALASYLALLYPPPGAFHEAVRPEHVVFAGDSAGGNLALSLLQTLLQLQRTNTPILWQGEYRTVALPGGCAVNSPWVDITHSSPSCETNACFDYLPPLSVQLSMEPTRPKCQAWPCSPPREMMYAADDMVLHPLVSLLFAPSWRGSCPIYLCTGRELLTDEDKFMAHKFWQDGVNVTFEEYEGMPHCFALLFEKLAEAGRCTNGWGGFCKKVVLGKAEGSFKVIKAKTLAEVEVNPESLKPYEVEEIRGAVEARMKSHLGNEGALSHATMARHEAAVAKIAGAVRAFFERGEPYRIFHGSTNSTRPRPGQRTVDISALSNVLKVDPAKRIALVEPNVPMDRLVEATLPHGLIPPIVMEFPGITAGGGFAGTAGESSSFRHGFFNDTVNRVEMVLADGTVTHASRSPSANENPDLFHGAAGAVGTLGITTLLEVNLMTAKRYVHTRYHRASSVAEAIATLRRETANPANDYVDGIVYSPTHAVIITGSLTDSPPAPSSPLQTFSSPWDPWFYLHAQSLTSTPTESPPENHIPLAEYLFRYDRGGFWVGAAAFQYFSWVPFTRFTRWFLDDFLHTRMMYRALHGSGESARFIVQDIAMPFATTSKFIEYTSSSLGIWPLWLCPLQRKGPPTFHPFTTTPKEYLKEGEGGDKMMLNVGVWGWGPKQPAEFVRKNRELEAKVKELGGMKWLYAHTYYDQEEFWPMYGGRGWYDALREKYKAGTLPSVWDKVHVDADAAKGKKRHWLKRQVPLGGFYGIWKSIQSRDYFLHRNAKWRWKGEDKQ
;
A
#
# COMPACT_ATOMS: atom_id res chain seq x y z
N MET A 1 11.46 31.33 -58.29
CA MET A 1 11.75 30.92 -56.90
C MET A 1 10.59 31.36 -56.02
N GLY A 2 9.93 30.42 -55.35
CA GLY A 2 8.78 30.68 -54.51
C GLY A 2 8.40 29.41 -53.75
N SER A 3 9.30 28.99 -52.87
CA SER A 3 9.14 27.83 -51.98
C SER A 3 8.00 28.09 -51.00
N LYS A 4 6.86 27.41 -51.18
CA LYS A 4 5.84 27.29 -50.14
C LYS A 4 6.29 26.26 -49.11
N THR A 5 6.71 26.75 -47.96
CA THR A 5 6.93 26.00 -46.73
C THR A 5 5.62 25.35 -46.29
N VAL A 6 5.52 24.03 -46.42
CA VAL A 6 4.45 23.22 -45.84
C VAL A 6 4.76 23.06 -44.35
N GLN A 7 4.03 23.74 -43.48
CA GLN A 7 4.01 23.44 -42.06
C GLN A 7 3.25 22.11 -41.84
N PRO A 8 3.78 21.15 -41.06
CA PRO A 8 3.04 19.94 -40.73
C PRO A 8 1.95 20.28 -39.70
N GLN A 9 0.68 20.25 -40.12
CA GLN A 9 -0.46 20.23 -39.20
C GLN A 9 -0.46 18.90 -38.44
N MET A 10 -0.09 18.94 -37.15
CA MET A 10 -0.32 17.82 -36.24
C MET A 10 -1.83 17.61 -36.05
N ASN A 11 -2.30 16.38 -36.27
CA ASN A 11 -3.71 16.01 -36.14
C ASN A 11 -4.16 16.05 -34.66
N THR A 12 -5.46 16.26 -34.39
CA THR A 12 -6.04 16.43 -33.03
C THR A 12 -5.69 15.30 -32.06
N ASP A 13 -5.58 14.06 -32.54
CA ASP A 13 -5.17 12.91 -31.73
C ASP A 13 -3.68 12.94 -31.33
N GLN A 14 -2.81 13.46 -32.20
CA GLN A 14 -1.40 13.65 -31.90
C GLN A 14 -1.20 14.79 -30.89
N LEU A 15 -2.04 15.84 -30.96
CA LEU A 15 -2.04 16.93 -30.00
C LEU A 15 -2.49 16.45 -28.60
N GLY A 16 -3.50 15.57 -28.53
CA GLY A 16 -3.99 14.93 -27.30
C GLY A 16 -2.98 13.97 -26.66
N LEU A 17 -2.31 13.14 -27.47
CA LEU A 17 -1.24 12.27 -27.00
C LEU A 17 -0.03 13.08 -26.52
N PHE A 18 0.33 14.16 -27.23
CA PHE A 18 1.41 15.06 -26.87
C PHE A 18 1.14 15.81 -25.56
N THR A 19 -0.07 16.33 -25.37
CA THR A 19 -0.49 16.96 -24.09
C THR A 19 -0.52 15.95 -22.95
N THR A 20 -0.99 14.72 -23.19
CA THR A 20 -0.97 13.65 -22.18
C THR A 20 0.48 13.27 -21.79
N LEU A 21 1.39 13.17 -22.77
CA LEU A 21 2.81 12.92 -22.54
C LEU A 21 3.50 14.08 -21.79
N LEU A 22 3.11 15.33 -22.05
CA LEU A 22 3.57 16.51 -21.30
C LEU A 22 3.27 16.39 -19.80
N TYR A 23 2.06 15.95 -19.43
CA TYR A 23 1.71 15.70 -18.02
C TYR A 23 2.49 14.54 -17.38
N LYS A 24 3.10 13.67 -18.18
CA LYS A 24 3.93 12.54 -17.72
C LYS A 24 5.43 12.86 -17.71
N LEU A 25 5.84 14.06 -18.12
CA LEU A 25 7.25 14.49 -18.06
C LEU A 25 7.91 14.27 -16.69
N PRO A 26 7.26 14.50 -15.53
CA PRO A 26 7.87 14.21 -14.23
C PRO A 26 8.17 12.72 -14.03
N VAL A 27 7.29 11.83 -14.49
CA VAL A 27 7.50 10.37 -14.43
C VAL A 27 8.63 9.97 -15.37
N ILE A 28 8.62 10.47 -16.61
CA ILE A 28 9.65 10.20 -17.62
C ILE A 28 11.02 10.65 -17.12
N ALA A 29 11.14 11.90 -16.66
CA ALA A 29 12.39 12.48 -16.17
C ALA A 29 12.91 11.73 -14.94
N ARG A 30 12.02 11.42 -13.99
CA ARG A 30 12.39 10.64 -12.80
C ARG A 30 12.89 9.24 -13.16
N THR A 31 12.17 8.52 -14.02
CA THR A 31 12.57 7.17 -14.45
C THR A 31 13.90 7.22 -15.20
N ALA A 32 14.09 8.17 -16.12
CA ALA A 32 15.36 8.35 -16.83
C ALA A 32 16.53 8.61 -15.87
N VAL A 33 16.36 9.52 -14.90
CA VAL A 33 17.40 9.81 -13.89
C VAL A 33 17.71 8.58 -13.04
N LEU A 34 16.70 7.87 -12.54
CA LEU A 34 16.91 6.66 -11.74
C LEU A 34 17.59 5.54 -12.53
N HIS A 35 17.25 5.41 -13.81
CA HIS A 35 17.85 4.44 -14.71
C HIS A 35 19.33 4.75 -14.98
N VAL A 36 19.65 6.00 -15.34
CA VAL A 36 21.04 6.44 -15.57
C VAL A 36 21.91 6.26 -14.34
N LEU A 37 21.37 6.57 -13.15
CA LEU A 37 22.07 6.43 -11.88
C LEU A 37 22.14 4.97 -11.37
N ARG A 38 21.55 4.00 -12.10
CA ARG A 38 21.40 2.59 -11.68
C ARG A 38 20.76 2.42 -10.30
N TYR A 39 19.85 3.33 -9.96
CA TYR A 39 19.08 3.29 -8.71
C TYR A 39 17.72 2.61 -8.86
N SER A 40 17.27 2.36 -10.09
CA SER A 40 16.11 1.49 -10.35
C SER A 40 16.56 0.03 -10.47
N GLU A 41 15.84 -0.89 -9.84
CA GLU A 41 16.15 -2.34 -9.92
C GLU A 41 16.04 -2.87 -11.35
N GLN A 42 15.18 -2.24 -12.14
CA GLN A 42 14.89 -2.54 -13.53
C GLN A 42 16.05 -2.16 -14.46
N SER A 43 16.85 -1.14 -14.14
CA SER A 43 17.99 -0.71 -14.96
C SER A 43 19.04 -1.81 -15.21
N LYS A 44 19.09 -2.80 -14.31
CA LYS A 44 19.92 -4.00 -14.46
C LYS A 44 19.51 -4.83 -15.68
N TYR A 45 18.21 -4.89 -15.98
CA TYR A 45 17.63 -5.82 -16.95
C TYR A 45 17.06 -5.13 -18.20
N LEU A 46 16.37 -4.00 -18.03
CA LEU A 46 15.72 -3.28 -19.11
C LEU A 46 16.65 -2.21 -19.71
N ASP A 47 16.37 -1.81 -20.95
CA ASP A 47 16.86 -0.54 -21.47
C ASP A 47 15.99 0.62 -20.95
N MET A 48 16.53 1.84 -21.03
CA MET A 48 15.85 3.03 -20.50
C MET A 48 14.50 3.26 -21.16
N ARG A 49 14.39 3.02 -22.48
CA ARG A 49 13.17 3.24 -23.24
C ARG A 49 12.05 2.33 -22.73
N THR A 50 12.37 1.06 -22.51
CA THR A 50 11.44 0.04 -22.01
C THR A 50 11.01 0.37 -20.60
N GLU A 51 11.93 0.73 -19.71
CA GLU A 51 11.58 1.14 -18.33
C GLU A 51 10.67 2.37 -18.30
N ILE A 52 10.91 3.36 -19.17
CA ILE A 52 10.05 4.55 -19.30
C ILE A 52 8.66 4.16 -19.77
N ILE A 53 8.54 3.33 -20.80
CA ILE A 53 7.24 2.88 -21.31
C ILE A 53 6.48 2.10 -20.22
N THR A 54 7.13 1.18 -19.52
CA THR A 54 6.53 0.44 -18.39
C THR A 54 6.05 1.39 -17.30
N ALA A 55 6.83 2.41 -16.94
CA ALA A 55 6.43 3.42 -15.95
C ALA A 55 5.23 4.27 -16.42
N ILE A 56 5.16 4.60 -17.71
CA ILE A 56 4.03 5.32 -18.30
C ILE A 56 2.77 4.45 -18.25
N LEU A 57 2.85 3.19 -18.71
CA LEU A 57 1.75 2.22 -18.65
C LEU A 57 1.24 2.05 -17.23
N ARG A 58 2.15 1.85 -16.26
CA ARG A 58 1.80 1.77 -14.83
C ARG A 58 1.03 2.99 -14.36
N SER A 59 1.43 4.19 -14.79
CA SER A 59 0.75 5.43 -14.41
C SER A 59 -0.66 5.58 -14.99
N PHE A 60 -0.99 4.86 -16.08
CA PHE A 60 -2.35 4.76 -16.61
C PHE A 60 -3.15 3.71 -15.83
N MET A 61 -2.54 2.58 -15.51
CA MET A 61 -3.20 1.52 -14.73
C MET A 61 -3.56 1.97 -13.30
N THR A 62 -2.81 2.92 -12.73
CA THR A 62 -3.08 3.50 -11.40
C THR A 62 -3.82 4.85 -11.45
N ALA A 63 -4.28 5.28 -12.63
CA ALA A 63 -5.05 6.52 -12.75
C ALA A 63 -6.48 6.34 -12.21
N LYS A 64 -7.22 7.44 -12.06
CA LYS A 64 -8.63 7.36 -11.63
C LYS A 64 -9.40 6.44 -12.58
N PRO A 65 -10.00 5.34 -12.08
CA PRO A 65 -10.62 4.34 -12.93
C PRO A 65 -11.84 4.90 -13.67
N MET A 66 -12.03 4.46 -14.93
CA MET A 66 -13.26 4.68 -15.68
C MET A 66 -14.34 3.68 -15.22
N SER A 67 -15.60 3.90 -15.62
CA SER A 67 -16.63 2.88 -15.46
C SER A 67 -16.31 1.65 -16.33
N VAL A 68 -16.85 0.48 -15.95
CA VAL A 68 -16.63 -0.79 -16.70
C VAL A 68 -17.02 -0.64 -18.16
N THR A 69 -18.24 -0.17 -18.43
CA THR A 69 -18.73 0.01 -19.80
C THR A 69 -17.95 1.06 -20.59
N ALA A 70 -17.46 2.14 -19.95
CA ALA A 70 -16.61 3.10 -20.63
C ALA A 70 -15.26 2.48 -21.03
N SER A 71 -14.67 1.66 -20.15
CA SER A 71 -13.41 0.96 -20.43
C SER A 71 -13.57 -0.05 -21.57
N GLN A 72 -14.65 -0.84 -21.56
CA GLN A 72 -14.99 -1.77 -22.65
C GLN A 72 -15.19 -1.04 -23.98
N ARG A 73 -15.99 0.04 -23.99
CA ARG A 73 -16.22 0.84 -25.20
C ARG A 73 -14.93 1.43 -25.77
N TRP A 74 -13.98 1.78 -24.93
CA TRP A 74 -12.70 2.32 -25.39
C TRP A 74 -11.77 1.24 -25.92
N LEU A 75 -11.70 0.07 -25.26
CA LEU A 75 -10.75 -1.00 -25.59
C LEU A 75 -11.25 -2.01 -26.62
N VAL A 76 -12.53 -1.97 -27.01
CA VAL A 76 -13.14 -2.82 -28.05
C VAL A 76 -13.43 -2.00 -29.33
N GLN A 77 -12.90 -0.78 -29.43
CA GLN A 77 -13.01 0.00 -30.67
C GLN A 77 -12.22 -0.66 -31.80
N ASP A 78 -12.92 -1.03 -32.87
CA ASP A 78 -12.27 -1.58 -34.05
C ASP A 78 -11.39 -0.51 -34.72
N THR A 79 -10.11 -0.83 -34.85
CA THR A 79 -9.14 0.05 -35.48
C THR A 79 -8.99 -0.32 -36.95
N LYS A 80 -8.71 0.67 -37.81
CA LYS A 80 -8.48 0.41 -39.23
C LYS A 80 -7.33 -0.59 -39.41
N VAL A 81 -7.60 -1.71 -40.08
CA VAL A 81 -6.57 -2.71 -40.41
C VAL A 81 -5.56 -2.11 -41.37
N LYS A 82 -4.29 -2.03 -40.94
CA LYS A 82 -3.16 -1.56 -41.74
C LYS A 82 -1.98 -2.51 -41.67
N GLY A 83 -1.24 -2.58 -42.77
CA GLY A 83 0.04 -3.26 -42.86
C GLY A 83 -0.02 -4.66 -43.46
N ARG A 84 1.02 -5.45 -43.16
CA ARG A 84 1.25 -6.80 -43.70
C ARG A 84 0.37 -7.87 -43.04
N VAL A 85 -0.94 -7.67 -43.07
CA VAL A 85 -1.90 -8.56 -42.43
C VAL A 85 -3.16 -8.73 -43.28
N TRP A 86 -3.65 -9.96 -43.32
CA TRP A 86 -5.01 -10.29 -43.74
C TRP A 86 -5.89 -10.41 -42.50
N ILE A 87 -7.07 -9.79 -42.53
CA ILE A 87 -8.15 -10.02 -41.57
C ILE A 87 -9.40 -10.38 -42.36
N SER A 88 -10.02 -11.51 -42.00
CA SER A 88 -11.34 -11.93 -42.49
C SER A 88 -12.24 -12.23 -41.29
N ASN A 89 -13.35 -11.49 -41.18
CA ASN A 89 -14.31 -11.63 -40.11
C ASN A 89 -15.23 -12.81 -40.37
N TYR A 90 -15.48 -13.61 -39.34
CA TYR A 90 -16.37 -14.75 -39.38
C TYR A 90 -17.26 -14.77 -38.15
N THR A 91 -18.51 -15.20 -38.32
CA THR A 91 -19.45 -15.44 -37.22
C THR A 91 -19.91 -16.88 -37.30
N CYS A 92 -19.53 -17.69 -36.32
CA CYS A 92 -20.13 -19.00 -36.13
C CYS A 92 -21.56 -18.80 -35.63
N PRO A 93 -22.60 -19.33 -36.31
CA PRO A 93 -23.97 -19.25 -35.80
C PRO A 93 -24.09 -19.98 -34.45
N ALA A 94 -25.03 -19.52 -33.62
CA ALA A 94 -25.37 -20.23 -32.40
C ALA A 94 -25.90 -21.63 -32.76
N PRO A 95 -25.43 -22.71 -32.09
CA PRO A 95 -26.03 -24.02 -32.27
C PRO A 95 -27.50 -23.97 -31.84
N ALA A 96 -28.37 -24.69 -32.56
CA ALA A 96 -29.78 -24.83 -32.19
C ALA A 96 -29.98 -25.83 -31.02
N ASP A 97 -28.96 -26.65 -30.75
CA ASP A 97 -28.94 -27.63 -29.68
C ASP A 97 -28.22 -27.10 -28.41
N ARG A 98 -28.38 -27.82 -27.30
CA ARG A 98 -27.79 -27.48 -25.99
C ARG A 98 -26.48 -28.22 -25.70
N GLY A 99 -25.89 -28.90 -26.68
CA GLY A 99 -24.79 -29.82 -26.42
C GLY A 99 -23.55 -29.16 -25.82
N ILE A 100 -23.27 -27.90 -26.15
CA ILE A 100 -22.18 -27.12 -25.55
C ILE A 100 -22.46 -26.84 -24.07
N GLN A 101 -23.67 -26.38 -23.75
CA GLN A 101 -24.08 -26.13 -22.37
C GLN A 101 -23.95 -27.42 -21.54
N ASP A 102 -24.48 -28.53 -22.07
CA ASP A 102 -24.50 -29.80 -21.35
C ASP A 102 -23.08 -30.35 -21.14
N ALA A 103 -22.20 -30.23 -22.15
CA ALA A 103 -20.80 -30.64 -22.03
C ALA A 103 -20.02 -29.78 -21.02
N VAL A 104 -20.19 -28.45 -21.05
CA VAL A 104 -19.51 -27.57 -20.09
C VAL A 104 -20.04 -27.81 -18.67
N ALA A 105 -21.35 -28.01 -18.49
CA ALA A 105 -21.92 -28.35 -17.21
C ALA A 105 -21.36 -29.68 -16.67
N ALA A 106 -21.30 -30.72 -17.51
CA ALA A 106 -20.73 -32.02 -17.13
C ALA A 106 -19.24 -31.91 -16.75
N ALA A 107 -18.46 -31.07 -17.43
CA ALA A 107 -17.07 -30.83 -17.09
C ALA A 107 -16.91 -30.08 -15.76
N ILE A 108 -17.77 -29.09 -15.48
CA ILE A 108 -17.80 -28.37 -14.20
C ILE A 108 -18.16 -29.33 -13.07
N GLU A 109 -19.23 -30.10 -13.20
CA GLU A 109 -19.65 -31.07 -12.20
C GLU A 109 -18.57 -32.13 -11.94
N GLY A 110 -17.95 -32.65 -13.01
CA GLY A 110 -16.94 -33.71 -12.91
C GLY A 110 -15.60 -33.26 -12.32
N LEU A 111 -15.31 -31.96 -12.30
CA LEU A 111 -14.09 -31.40 -11.69
C LEU A 111 -14.34 -30.81 -10.29
N TRP A 112 -15.58 -30.85 -9.81
CA TRP A 112 -15.94 -30.33 -8.49
C TRP A 112 -15.37 -31.18 -7.36
N ASP A 113 -14.88 -30.55 -6.28
CA ASP A 113 -14.41 -31.28 -5.10
C ASP A 113 -15.59 -31.81 -4.28
N SER A 114 -15.66 -33.14 -4.11
CA SER A 114 -16.64 -33.82 -3.26
C SER A 114 -16.71 -33.33 -1.80
N LYS A 115 -15.62 -32.75 -1.26
CA LYS A 115 -15.59 -32.28 0.14
C LYS A 115 -16.36 -30.98 0.41
N THR A 116 -16.76 -30.25 -0.64
CA THR A 116 -17.50 -28.97 -0.54
C THR A 116 -18.98 -29.12 -0.93
N GLN A 117 -19.49 -30.36 -1.03
CA GLN A 117 -20.83 -30.75 -1.52
C GLN A 117 -22.04 -30.15 -0.79
N GLU A 118 -21.89 -29.41 0.32
CA GLU A 118 -23.04 -28.93 1.09
C GLU A 118 -23.84 -27.79 0.43
N LYS A 119 -23.36 -27.19 -0.66
CA LYS A 119 -24.14 -26.21 -1.42
C LYS A 119 -24.44 -26.74 -2.81
N ALA A 120 -25.64 -27.28 -2.99
CA ALA A 120 -26.21 -27.52 -4.31
C ALA A 120 -26.26 -26.18 -5.08
N PHE A 121 -25.26 -25.93 -5.92
CA PHE A 121 -25.14 -24.71 -6.69
C PHE A 121 -26.01 -24.81 -7.95
N GLN A 122 -26.94 -23.87 -8.13
CA GLN A 122 -27.66 -23.71 -9.40
C GLN A 122 -26.85 -22.81 -10.32
N LEU A 123 -25.86 -23.36 -11.04
CA LEU A 123 -25.16 -22.62 -12.09
C LEU A 123 -26.15 -22.32 -13.22
N ARG A 124 -26.47 -21.03 -13.41
CA ARG A 124 -27.28 -20.62 -14.56
C ARG A 124 -26.42 -20.67 -15.82
N MET A 125 -26.56 -21.74 -16.59
CA MET A 125 -25.94 -21.85 -17.92
C MET A 125 -26.52 -20.77 -18.85
N PRO A 126 -25.69 -19.93 -19.48
CA PRO A 126 -26.16 -18.90 -20.40
C PRO A 126 -26.65 -19.53 -21.71
N GLU A 127 -27.50 -18.83 -22.44
CA GLU A 127 -27.85 -19.21 -23.80
C GLU A 127 -26.66 -19.02 -24.75
N MET A 128 -26.64 -19.80 -25.82
CA MET A 128 -25.64 -19.64 -26.88
C MET A 128 -26.02 -18.48 -27.80
N GLU A 129 -25.02 -17.69 -28.17
CA GLU A 129 -25.12 -16.64 -29.18
C GLU A 129 -24.16 -16.95 -30.34
N GLY A 130 -24.31 -16.24 -31.46
CA GLY A 130 -23.36 -16.35 -32.56
C GLY A 130 -21.97 -15.86 -32.13
N VAL A 131 -20.96 -16.69 -32.28
CA VAL A 131 -19.59 -16.39 -31.83
C VAL A 131 -18.81 -15.74 -32.96
N GLN A 132 -18.41 -14.48 -32.75
CA GLN A 132 -17.59 -13.74 -33.71
C GLN A 132 -16.11 -14.10 -33.57
N ALA A 133 -15.39 -14.08 -34.69
CA ALA A 133 -13.95 -14.33 -34.75
C ALA A 133 -13.29 -13.59 -35.92
N GLU A 134 -11.96 -13.44 -35.82
CA GLU A 134 -11.11 -12.91 -36.90
C GLU A 134 -10.11 -13.96 -37.37
N TRP A 135 -10.21 -14.36 -38.64
CA TRP A 135 -9.14 -15.04 -39.34
C TRP A 135 -8.01 -14.06 -39.61
N THR A 136 -6.81 -14.35 -39.11
CA THR A 136 -5.61 -13.55 -39.30
C THR A 136 -4.52 -14.33 -40.04
N GLY A 137 -3.97 -13.73 -41.09
CA GLY A 137 -2.86 -14.28 -41.85
C GLY A 137 -1.80 -13.22 -42.17
N TYR A 138 -0.59 -13.67 -42.50
CA TYR A 138 0.49 -12.76 -42.91
C TYR A 138 0.36 -12.40 -44.39
N ARG A 139 0.36 -11.10 -44.69
CA ARG A 139 0.23 -10.58 -46.07
C ARG A 139 1.59 -10.10 -46.59
N ALA A 140 2.33 -11.00 -47.23
CA ALA A 140 3.72 -10.77 -47.59
C ALA A 140 3.92 -9.65 -48.62
N GLU A 141 3.00 -9.52 -49.58
CA GLU A 141 3.02 -8.57 -50.69
C GLU A 141 2.65 -7.13 -50.30
N ALA A 142 2.00 -6.93 -49.15
CA ALA A 142 1.57 -5.63 -48.66
C ALA A 142 2.74 -4.79 -48.09
N THR A 143 2.58 -3.47 -48.05
CA THR A 143 3.45 -2.53 -47.33
C THR A 143 2.89 -2.23 -45.92
N PRO A 144 3.67 -1.63 -45.00
CA PRO A 144 3.15 -1.19 -43.70
C PRO A 144 1.95 -0.22 -43.77
N GLU A 145 1.79 0.50 -44.87
CA GLU A 145 0.73 1.48 -45.11
C GLU A 145 -0.48 0.88 -45.85
N SER A 146 -0.36 -0.35 -46.36
CA SER A 146 -1.43 -1.01 -47.12
C SER A 146 -2.68 -1.23 -46.28
N THR A 147 -3.85 -1.04 -46.89
CA THR A 147 -5.15 -1.40 -46.32
C THR A 147 -5.64 -2.72 -46.90
N LEU A 148 -6.65 -3.32 -46.26
CA LEU A 148 -7.34 -4.46 -46.84
C LEU A 148 -8.12 -4.03 -48.11
N PRO A 149 -8.22 -4.92 -49.12
CA PRO A 149 -9.11 -4.70 -50.26
C PRO A 149 -10.57 -4.74 -49.81
N ASP A 150 -11.40 -3.96 -50.52
CA ASP A 150 -12.84 -3.91 -50.31
C ASP A 150 -13.54 -5.04 -51.08
N ILE A 151 -13.45 -6.24 -50.53
CA ILE A 151 -14.01 -7.49 -51.07
C ILE A 151 -14.73 -8.25 -49.94
N SER A 152 -15.49 -9.29 -50.27
CA SER A 152 -16.22 -10.07 -49.26
C SER A 152 -15.28 -10.78 -48.26
N GLU A 153 -15.78 -11.09 -47.06
CA GLU A 153 -14.98 -11.79 -46.04
C GLU A 153 -14.49 -13.16 -46.52
N LYS A 154 -15.29 -13.86 -47.34
CA LYS A 154 -14.89 -15.11 -47.99
C LYS A 154 -13.73 -14.88 -48.96
N GLU A 155 -13.80 -13.86 -49.82
CA GLU A 155 -12.70 -13.57 -50.76
C GLU A 155 -11.42 -13.14 -50.03
N LYS A 156 -11.53 -12.42 -48.90
CA LYS A 156 -10.39 -12.12 -48.02
C LYS A 156 -9.79 -13.40 -47.44
N TYR A 157 -10.63 -14.34 -46.99
CA TYR A 157 -10.19 -15.64 -46.49
C TYR A 157 -9.48 -16.46 -47.59
N ASP A 158 -10.09 -16.58 -48.76
CA ASP A 158 -9.52 -17.32 -49.90
C ASP A 158 -8.17 -16.71 -50.35
N ALA A 159 -8.06 -15.37 -50.37
CA ALA A 159 -6.82 -14.66 -50.67
C ALA A 159 -5.75 -14.89 -49.59
N MET A 160 -6.13 -14.85 -48.31
CA MET A 160 -5.25 -15.15 -47.18
C MET A 160 -4.69 -16.57 -47.28
N MET A 161 -5.54 -17.56 -47.59
CA MET A 161 -5.17 -18.96 -47.65
C MET A 161 -4.13 -19.27 -48.73
N LYS A 162 -4.07 -18.48 -49.82
CA LYS A 162 -3.00 -18.60 -50.84
C LYS A 162 -1.60 -18.35 -50.28
N GLY A 163 -1.48 -17.58 -49.19
CA GLY A 163 -0.22 -17.28 -48.52
C GLY A 163 0.11 -18.20 -47.33
N VAL A 164 -0.80 -19.10 -46.95
CA VAL A 164 -0.59 -20.06 -45.86
C VAL A 164 0.27 -21.22 -46.37
N SER A 165 1.36 -21.53 -45.66
CA SER A 165 2.37 -22.52 -46.09
C SER A 165 2.49 -23.72 -45.13
N GLY A 166 1.89 -23.62 -43.94
CA GLY A 166 1.87 -24.67 -42.94
C GLY A 166 0.43 -25.03 -42.52
N PRO A 167 0.22 -26.23 -41.97
CA PRO A 167 -1.13 -26.69 -41.62
C PRO A 167 -1.71 -26.03 -40.35
N ALA A 168 -0.86 -25.36 -39.55
CA ALA A 168 -1.24 -24.82 -38.24
C ALA A 168 -2.43 -23.84 -38.32
N THR A 169 -3.43 -24.11 -37.49
CA THR A 169 -4.52 -23.18 -37.17
C THR A 169 -4.44 -22.84 -35.69
N ILE A 170 -4.05 -21.61 -35.38
CA ILE A 170 -3.91 -21.13 -34.01
C ILE A 170 -5.27 -20.60 -33.55
N LEU A 171 -5.98 -21.33 -32.70
CA LEU A 171 -7.19 -20.85 -32.03
C LEU A 171 -6.77 -19.91 -30.90
N TYR A 172 -6.92 -18.61 -31.12
CA TYR A 172 -6.35 -17.56 -30.27
C TYR A 172 -7.42 -16.91 -29.38
N PHE A 173 -7.12 -16.80 -28.09
CA PHE A 173 -7.93 -16.08 -27.10
C PHE A 173 -7.14 -14.88 -26.58
N HIS A 174 -7.73 -13.69 -26.64
CA HIS A 174 -7.08 -12.45 -26.24
C HIS A 174 -7.00 -12.28 -24.72
N GLY A 175 -6.01 -11.53 -24.23
CA GLY A 175 -5.94 -11.08 -22.84
C GLY A 175 -6.99 -10.02 -22.49
N GLY A 176 -6.81 -9.34 -21.35
CA GLY A 176 -7.73 -8.28 -20.90
C GLY A 176 -8.62 -8.66 -19.72
N ALA A 177 -8.14 -9.55 -18.83
CA ALA A 177 -8.81 -9.92 -17.58
C ALA A 177 -10.26 -10.44 -17.74
N PHE A 178 -10.61 -11.02 -18.90
CA PHE A 178 -11.96 -11.45 -19.31
C PHE A 178 -13.03 -10.36 -19.49
N TRP A 179 -12.73 -9.09 -19.15
CA TRP A 179 -13.72 -8.01 -19.24
C TRP A 179 -13.29 -6.84 -20.14
N LEU A 180 -12.10 -6.90 -20.72
CA LEU A 180 -11.52 -5.89 -21.62
C LEU A 180 -10.99 -6.53 -22.91
N MET A 181 -10.69 -5.66 -23.88
CA MET A 181 -10.02 -5.99 -25.14
C MET A 181 -10.85 -6.90 -26.07
N ASP A 182 -10.29 -7.15 -27.24
CA ASP A 182 -10.91 -7.93 -28.32
C ASP A 182 -9.84 -8.46 -29.31
N PRO A 183 -10.21 -9.24 -30.34
CA PRO A 183 -9.26 -9.64 -31.40
C PRO A 183 -8.54 -8.47 -32.09
N GLY A 184 -9.22 -7.33 -32.25
CA GLY A 184 -8.68 -6.13 -32.88
C GLY A 184 -7.41 -5.61 -32.19
N THR A 185 -7.41 -5.60 -30.86
CA THR A 185 -6.23 -5.22 -30.04
C THR A 185 -5.05 -6.18 -30.19
N HIS A 186 -5.27 -7.42 -30.65
CA HIS A 186 -4.26 -8.48 -30.72
C HIS A 186 -3.76 -8.79 -32.14
N ARG A 187 -4.30 -8.14 -33.19
CA ARG A 187 -3.92 -8.32 -34.60
C ARG A 187 -2.41 -8.27 -34.84
N ALA A 188 -1.68 -7.43 -34.13
CA ALA A 188 -0.23 -7.30 -34.28
C ALA A 188 0.53 -8.55 -33.82
N MET A 189 0.07 -9.21 -32.75
CA MET A 189 0.63 -10.46 -32.24
C MET A 189 0.18 -11.65 -33.11
N THR A 190 -1.10 -11.78 -33.41
CA THR A 190 -1.63 -12.90 -34.20
C THR A 190 -1.08 -12.91 -35.63
N LYS A 191 -0.85 -11.73 -36.24
CA LYS A 191 -0.08 -11.59 -37.49
C LYS A 191 1.33 -12.19 -37.39
N ARG A 192 2.04 -11.94 -36.28
CA ARG A 192 3.40 -12.45 -36.07
C ARG A 192 3.39 -13.96 -35.85
N LEU A 193 2.44 -14.47 -35.07
CA LEU A 193 2.25 -15.92 -34.88
C LEU A 193 1.91 -16.63 -36.20
N ALA A 194 1.01 -16.07 -37.01
CA ALA A 194 0.72 -16.59 -38.35
C ALA A 194 1.97 -16.61 -39.24
N LYS A 195 2.77 -15.54 -39.23
CA LYS A 195 4.03 -15.46 -39.98
C LYS A 195 5.04 -16.52 -39.55
N VAL A 196 5.32 -16.62 -38.25
CA VAL A 196 6.35 -17.54 -37.71
C VAL A 196 5.92 -18.99 -37.89
N SER A 197 4.64 -19.28 -37.65
CA SER A 197 4.11 -20.64 -37.79
C SER A 197 3.99 -21.07 -39.26
N GLY A 198 3.88 -20.12 -40.19
CA GLY A 198 3.48 -20.34 -41.58
C GLY A 198 1.99 -20.67 -41.73
N GLY A 199 1.24 -20.64 -40.62
CA GLY A 199 -0.18 -20.97 -40.53
C GLY A 199 -1.07 -19.73 -40.51
N ARG A 200 -2.20 -19.87 -39.82
CA ARG A 200 -3.24 -18.84 -39.66
C ARG A 200 -3.76 -18.81 -38.22
N CYS A 201 -4.25 -17.66 -37.76
CA CYS A 201 -4.91 -17.55 -36.45
C CYS A 201 -6.41 -17.39 -36.63
N TYR A 202 -7.21 -18.04 -35.78
CA TYR A 202 -8.64 -17.83 -35.60
C TYR A 202 -8.83 -17.19 -34.22
N SER A 203 -9.01 -15.87 -34.19
CA SER A 203 -9.02 -15.09 -32.95
C SER A 203 -10.44 -14.89 -32.47
N VAL A 204 -10.81 -15.46 -31.32
CA VAL A 204 -12.20 -15.49 -30.84
C VAL A 204 -12.55 -14.19 -30.12
N ARG A 205 -13.68 -13.60 -30.48
CA ARG A 205 -14.30 -12.48 -29.75
C ARG A 205 -15.28 -13.04 -28.72
N TYR A 206 -14.74 -13.63 -27.66
CA TYR A 206 -15.55 -14.25 -26.61
C TYR A 206 -16.32 -13.20 -25.81
N ARG A 207 -17.46 -13.59 -25.23
CA ARG A 207 -18.30 -12.69 -24.43
C ARG A 207 -17.58 -12.23 -23.17
N LEU A 208 -17.61 -10.92 -22.94
CA LEU A 208 -16.93 -10.29 -21.82
C LEU A 208 -17.75 -10.33 -20.53
N ALA A 209 -17.05 -10.54 -19.41
CA ALA A 209 -17.52 -10.26 -18.07
C ALA A 209 -17.61 -8.74 -17.82
N PRO A 210 -18.34 -8.26 -16.79
CA PRO A 210 -19.23 -8.99 -15.88
C PRO A 210 -20.62 -9.30 -16.46
N GLN A 211 -20.93 -8.81 -17.67
CA GLN A 211 -22.22 -9.06 -18.33
C GLN A 211 -22.43 -10.54 -18.61
N ASN A 212 -21.37 -11.23 -19.01
CA ASN A 212 -21.36 -12.67 -19.28
C ASN A 212 -20.28 -13.33 -18.43
N PRO A 213 -20.54 -13.64 -17.14
CA PRO A 213 -19.57 -14.32 -16.29
C PRO A 213 -19.32 -15.76 -16.76
N PHE A 214 -18.34 -16.42 -16.15
CA PHE A 214 -18.09 -17.84 -16.29
C PHE A 214 -19.41 -18.64 -16.14
N PRO A 215 -19.71 -19.57 -17.07
CA PRO A 215 -18.83 -20.14 -18.10
C PRO A 215 -18.98 -19.57 -19.52
N ALA A 216 -19.55 -18.38 -19.73
CA ALA A 216 -19.90 -17.89 -21.08
C ALA A 216 -18.72 -17.87 -22.08
N ALA A 217 -17.57 -17.32 -21.69
CA ALA A 217 -16.38 -17.28 -22.56
C ALA A 217 -15.84 -18.68 -22.90
N LEU A 218 -15.95 -19.64 -21.96
CA LEU A 218 -15.55 -21.04 -22.17
C LEU A 218 -16.47 -21.73 -23.18
N MET A 219 -17.77 -21.43 -23.13
CA MET A 219 -18.72 -21.93 -24.12
C MET A 219 -18.43 -21.38 -25.52
N ASP A 220 -18.10 -20.09 -25.64
CA ASP A 220 -17.73 -19.47 -26.91
C ASP A 220 -16.42 -20.06 -27.46
N ALA A 221 -15.48 -20.41 -26.58
CA ALA A 221 -14.24 -21.09 -26.92
C ALA A 221 -14.48 -22.52 -27.42
N LEU A 222 -15.35 -23.29 -26.75
CA LEU A 222 -15.73 -24.64 -27.18
C LEU A 222 -16.48 -24.62 -28.51
N ALA A 223 -17.42 -23.69 -28.69
CA ALA A 223 -18.14 -23.48 -29.96
C ALA A 223 -17.17 -23.17 -31.10
N SER A 224 -16.19 -22.31 -30.85
CA SER A 224 -15.16 -21.95 -31.83
C SER A 224 -14.29 -23.14 -32.22
N TYR A 225 -13.91 -23.98 -31.25
CA TYR A 225 -13.14 -25.18 -31.54
C TYR A 225 -13.96 -26.21 -32.36
N LEU A 226 -15.21 -26.45 -31.98
CA LEU A 226 -16.11 -27.33 -32.71
C LEU A 226 -16.40 -26.81 -34.13
N ALA A 227 -16.56 -25.50 -34.30
CA ALA A 227 -16.72 -24.90 -35.61
C ALA A 227 -15.48 -25.12 -36.50
N LEU A 228 -14.27 -25.07 -35.94
CA LEU A 228 -13.05 -25.38 -36.71
C LEU A 228 -12.99 -26.85 -37.15
N LEU A 229 -13.34 -27.80 -36.27
CA LEU A 229 -13.30 -29.24 -36.57
C LEU A 229 -14.46 -29.69 -37.46
N TYR A 230 -15.65 -29.13 -37.22
CA TYR A 230 -16.93 -29.50 -37.83
C TYR A 230 -17.67 -28.22 -38.25
N PRO A 231 -17.25 -27.58 -39.36
CA PRO A 231 -17.80 -26.30 -39.78
C PRO A 231 -19.31 -26.37 -39.99
N PRO A 232 -20.08 -25.40 -39.44
CA PRO A 232 -21.52 -25.37 -39.62
C PRO A 232 -21.90 -25.08 -41.09
N PRO A 233 -23.14 -25.41 -41.52
CA PRO A 233 -23.61 -25.07 -42.87
C PRO A 233 -23.39 -23.58 -43.20
N GLY A 234 -22.77 -23.32 -44.35
CA GLY A 234 -22.46 -21.94 -44.79
C GLY A 234 -21.13 -21.38 -44.28
N ALA A 235 -20.36 -22.12 -43.48
CA ALA A 235 -18.98 -21.76 -43.18
C ALA A 235 -18.14 -21.73 -44.47
N PHE A 236 -17.35 -20.67 -44.65
CA PHE A 236 -16.48 -20.52 -45.83
C PHE A 236 -15.06 -21.07 -45.62
N HIS A 237 -14.83 -21.79 -44.53
CA HIS A 237 -13.58 -22.50 -44.27
C HIS A 237 -13.82 -24.01 -44.22
N GLU A 238 -12.79 -24.78 -44.55
CA GLU A 238 -12.82 -26.23 -44.47
C GLU A 238 -12.61 -26.72 -43.02
N ALA A 239 -12.97 -27.98 -42.78
CA ALA A 239 -12.71 -28.67 -41.52
C ALA A 239 -11.20 -28.74 -41.26
N VAL A 240 -10.78 -28.35 -40.05
CA VAL A 240 -9.40 -28.41 -39.60
C VAL A 240 -9.21 -29.69 -38.81
N ARG A 241 -8.18 -30.47 -39.12
CA ARG A 241 -7.84 -31.66 -38.33
C ARG A 241 -7.42 -31.24 -36.91
N PRO A 242 -7.83 -31.96 -35.85
CA PRO A 242 -7.54 -31.58 -34.46
C PRO A 242 -6.03 -31.47 -34.19
N GLU A 243 -5.21 -32.35 -34.76
CA GLU A 243 -3.75 -32.32 -34.65
C GLU A 243 -3.09 -31.09 -35.31
N HIS A 244 -3.84 -30.34 -36.12
CA HIS A 244 -3.41 -29.08 -36.73
C HIS A 244 -3.89 -27.83 -35.96
N VAL A 245 -4.75 -27.99 -34.95
CA VAL A 245 -5.20 -26.89 -34.11
C VAL A 245 -4.24 -26.71 -32.95
N VAL A 246 -3.85 -25.46 -32.67
CA VAL A 246 -3.08 -25.11 -31.48
C VAL A 246 -3.87 -24.07 -30.70
N PHE A 247 -4.20 -24.36 -29.45
CA PHE A 247 -4.81 -23.35 -28.58
C PHE A 247 -3.73 -22.35 -28.17
N ALA A 248 -4.04 -21.06 -28.22
CA ALA A 248 -3.10 -20.04 -27.79
C ALA A 248 -3.81 -18.85 -27.15
N GLY A 249 -3.11 -18.15 -26.30
CA GLY A 249 -3.61 -16.93 -25.69
C GLY A 249 -2.62 -16.34 -24.70
N ASP A 250 -2.90 -15.11 -24.30
CA ASP A 250 -2.12 -14.38 -23.32
C ASP A 250 -2.96 -13.97 -22.10
N SER A 251 -2.37 -13.91 -20.91
CA SER A 251 -3.08 -13.44 -19.71
C SER A 251 -4.39 -14.22 -19.48
N ALA A 252 -5.53 -13.54 -19.37
CA ALA A 252 -6.87 -14.15 -19.31
C ALA A 252 -7.19 -15.06 -20.50
N GLY A 253 -6.71 -14.76 -21.70
CA GLY A 253 -6.86 -15.64 -22.86
C GLY A 253 -6.02 -16.91 -22.75
N GLY A 254 -4.86 -16.83 -22.10
CA GLY A 254 -4.06 -18.00 -21.73
C GLY A 254 -4.79 -18.90 -20.73
N ASN A 255 -5.49 -18.32 -19.74
CA ASN A 255 -6.41 -19.05 -18.87
C ASN A 255 -7.52 -19.73 -19.69
N LEU A 256 -8.19 -18.99 -20.58
CA LEU A 256 -9.29 -19.54 -21.39
C LEU A 256 -8.84 -20.72 -22.26
N ALA A 257 -7.64 -20.64 -22.87
CA ALA A 257 -7.04 -21.72 -23.64
C ALA A 257 -6.83 -22.99 -22.79
N LEU A 258 -6.29 -22.84 -21.58
CA LEU A 258 -6.05 -23.93 -20.64
C LEU A 258 -7.36 -24.47 -20.03
N SER A 259 -8.34 -23.61 -19.76
CA SER A 259 -9.67 -24.00 -19.27
C SER A 259 -10.44 -24.81 -20.31
N LEU A 260 -10.37 -24.43 -21.59
CA LEU A 260 -10.91 -25.23 -22.70
C LEU A 260 -10.19 -26.59 -22.80
N LEU A 261 -8.86 -26.61 -22.71
CA LEU A 261 -8.09 -27.86 -22.72
C LEU A 261 -8.48 -28.79 -21.57
N GLN A 262 -8.60 -28.25 -20.35
CA GLN A 262 -9.01 -29.01 -19.17
C GLN A 262 -10.45 -29.53 -19.29
N THR A 263 -11.34 -28.76 -19.90
CA THR A 263 -12.71 -29.19 -20.23
C THR A 263 -12.70 -30.39 -21.17
N LEU A 264 -11.92 -30.33 -22.26
CA LEU A 264 -11.81 -31.45 -23.21
C LEU A 264 -11.18 -32.70 -22.55
N LEU A 265 -10.16 -32.53 -21.71
CA LEU A 265 -9.56 -33.62 -20.94
C LEU A 265 -10.58 -34.28 -20.02
N GLN A 266 -11.39 -33.49 -19.32
CA GLN A 266 -12.43 -34.02 -18.45
C GLN A 266 -13.47 -34.83 -19.24
N LEU A 267 -13.97 -34.27 -20.36
CA LEU A 267 -14.96 -34.93 -21.21
C LEU A 267 -14.42 -36.24 -21.81
N GLN A 268 -13.13 -36.28 -22.18
CA GLN A 268 -12.49 -37.52 -22.63
C GLN A 268 -12.38 -38.56 -21.51
N ARG A 269 -11.98 -38.15 -20.30
CA ARG A 269 -11.87 -39.06 -19.15
C ARG A 269 -13.20 -39.69 -18.78
N THR A 270 -14.29 -38.96 -18.93
CA THR A 270 -15.66 -39.43 -18.64
C THR A 270 -16.36 -40.02 -19.86
N ASN A 271 -15.71 -40.09 -21.03
CA ASN A 271 -16.30 -40.48 -22.31
C ASN A 271 -17.62 -39.75 -22.62
N THR A 272 -17.72 -38.48 -22.23
CA THR A 272 -18.93 -37.67 -22.42
C THR A 272 -18.96 -37.14 -23.87
N PRO A 273 -19.93 -37.55 -24.71
CA PRO A 273 -20.06 -37.01 -26.05
C PRO A 273 -20.65 -35.60 -26.03
N ILE A 274 -20.30 -34.79 -27.03
CA ILE A 274 -20.86 -33.45 -27.22
C ILE A 274 -21.82 -33.49 -28.39
N LEU A 275 -23.06 -33.06 -28.19
CA LEU A 275 -23.99 -32.81 -29.29
C LEU A 275 -23.56 -31.52 -30.00
N TRP A 276 -23.34 -31.60 -31.32
CA TRP A 276 -22.97 -30.45 -32.13
C TRP A 276 -23.63 -30.56 -33.49
N GLN A 277 -24.55 -29.61 -33.78
CA GLN A 277 -25.29 -29.55 -35.05
C GLN A 277 -26.09 -30.84 -35.30
N GLY A 278 -26.72 -31.37 -34.25
CA GLY A 278 -27.55 -32.58 -34.32
C GLY A 278 -26.80 -33.91 -34.33
N GLU A 279 -25.46 -33.90 -34.29
CA GLU A 279 -24.64 -35.11 -34.22
C GLU A 279 -23.87 -35.20 -32.90
N TYR A 280 -23.87 -36.37 -32.26
CA TYR A 280 -23.00 -36.63 -31.10
C TYR A 280 -21.57 -36.89 -31.54
N ARG A 281 -20.60 -36.20 -30.93
CA ARG A 281 -19.18 -36.27 -31.28
C ARG A 281 -18.33 -36.53 -30.05
N THR A 282 -17.36 -37.43 -30.17
CA THR A 282 -16.24 -37.53 -29.24
C THR A 282 -15.16 -36.57 -29.72
N VAL A 283 -14.87 -35.54 -28.92
CA VAL A 283 -14.01 -34.44 -29.36
C VAL A 283 -12.55 -34.75 -29.05
N ALA A 284 -11.70 -34.62 -30.07
CA ALA A 284 -10.26 -34.83 -29.96
C ALA A 284 -9.57 -33.62 -29.29
N LEU A 285 -8.44 -33.87 -28.63
CA LEU A 285 -7.57 -32.81 -28.12
C LEU A 285 -6.88 -32.08 -29.29
N PRO A 286 -6.53 -30.79 -29.13
CA PRO A 286 -5.76 -30.07 -30.14
C PRO A 286 -4.34 -30.64 -30.24
N GLY A 287 -3.64 -30.34 -31.33
CA GLY A 287 -2.24 -30.70 -31.52
C GLY A 287 -1.31 -30.13 -30.45
N GLY A 288 -1.61 -28.95 -29.90
CA GLY A 288 -0.86 -28.35 -28.81
C GLY A 288 -1.58 -27.17 -28.12
N CYS A 289 -1.00 -26.67 -27.02
CA CYS A 289 -1.43 -25.45 -26.34
C CYS A 289 -0.23 -24.53 -26.11
N ALA A 290 -0.34 -23.24 -26.40
CA ALA A 290 0.78 -22.32 -26.35
C ALA A 290 0.36 -20.98 -25.73
N VAL A 291 0.71 -20.77 -24.46
CA VAL A 291 0.23 -19.65 -23.65
C VAL A 291 1.35 -18.73 -23.19
N ASN A 292 1.04 -17.44 -23.10
CA ASN A 292 1.94 -16.39 -22.64
C ASN A 292 1.38 -15.74 -21.38
N SER A 293 2.12 -15.80 -20.29
CA SER A 293 1.75 -15.18 -19.01
C SER A 293 0.31 -15.56 -18.58
N PRO A 294 -0.11 -16.84 -18.63
CA PRO A 294 -1.50 -17.22 -18.43
C PRO A 294 -1.98 -16.89 -17.00
N TRP A 295 -3.13 -16.21 -16.88
CA TRP A 295 -3.67 -15.82 -15.58
C TRP A 295 -4.44 -16.96 -14.90
N VAL A 296 -3.75 -17.85 -14.21
CA VAL A 296 -4.29 -19.15 -13.74
C VAL A 296 -4.86 -19.11 -12.31
N ASP A 297 -4.66 -18.02 -11.57
CA ASP A 297 -5.36 -17.70 -10.33
C ASP A 297 -6.07 -16.35 -10.43
N ILE A 298 -7.39 -16.39 -10.61
CA ILE A 298 -8.20 -15.17 -10.77
C ILE A 298 -8.20 -14.28 -9.52
N THR A 299 -7.61 -14.76 -8.42
CA THR A 299 -7.50 -14.07 -7.16
C THR A 299 -6.11 -13.52 -6.87
N HIS A 300 -5.13 -13.52 -7.79
CA HIS A 300 -3.80 -12.92 -7.55
C HIS A 300 -3.18 -13.26 -6.17
N SER A 301 -3.35 -14.50 -5.69
CA SER A 301 -2.95 -14.92 -4.35
C SER A 301 -1.47 -15.33 -4.27
N SER A 302 -0.80 -15.45 -5.43
CA SER A 302 0.62 -15.75 -5.52
C SER A 302 1.51 -14.62 -4.95
N PRO A 303 2.60 -14.92 -4.20
CA PRO A 303 3.50 -13.91 -3.64
C PRO A 303 4.09 -12.93 -4.67
N SER A 304 4.37 -13.41 -5.89
CA SER A 304 4.84 -12.58 -7.02
C SER A 304 3.93 -11.40 -7.34
N CYS A 305 2.63 -11.46 -7.00
CA CYS A 305 1.69 -10.36 -7.20
C CYS A 305 2.04 -9.09 -6.39
N GLU A 306 2.88 -9.22 -5.36
CA GLU A 306 3.43 -8.10 -4.59
C GLU A 306 4.94 -7.95 -4.81
N THR A 307 5.72 -9.05 -4.76
CA THR A 307 7.19 -8.96 -4.78
C THR A 307 7.75 -8.56 -6.14
N ASN A 308 7.10 -8.93 -7.24
CA ASN A 308 7.54 -8.60 -8.60
C ASN A 308 6.92 -7.31 -9.15
N ALA A 309 6.06 -6.63 -8.37
CA ALA A 309 5.35 -5.43 -8.82
C ALA A 309 6.26 -4.30 -9.33
N CYS A 310 7.52 -4.28 -8.90
CA CYS A 310 8.50 -3.34 -9.42
C CYS A 310 8.79 -3.56 -10.92
N PHE A 311 8.80 -4.80 -11.42
CA PHE A 311 9.11 -5.11 -12.81
C PHE A 311 7.92 -4.90 -13.75
N ASP A 312 6.71 -4.81 -13.23
CA ASP A 312 5.48 -4.90 -14.01
C ASP A 312 4.71 -3.57 -14.14
N TYR A 313 3.99 -3.37 -15.25
CA TYR A 313 3.07 -2.23 -15.37
C TYR A 313 1.72 -2.50 -14.70
N LEU A 314 1.36 -3.76 -14.47
CA LEU A 314 0.19 -4.08 -13.67
C LEU A 314 0.41 -3.66 -12.21
N PRO A 315 -0.57 -2.99 -11.59
CA PRO A 315 -0.46 -2.59 -10.19
C PRO A 315 -0.48 -3.83 -9.28
N PRO A 316 0.27 -3.84 -8.16
CA PRO A 316 0.17 -4.93 -7.19
C PRO A 316 -1.23 -5.03 -6.60
N LEU A 317 -1.55 -6.18 -6.03
CA LEU A 317 -2.88 -6.47 -5.51
C LEU A 317 -3.34 -5.42 -4.48
N SER A 318 -2.47 -5.04 -3.55
CA SER A 318 -2.73 -3.98 -2.55
C SER A 318 -3.22 -2.67 -3.18
N VAL A 319 -2.66 -2.30 -4.34
CA VAL A 319 -3.08 -1.11 -5.09
C VAL A 319 -4.41 -1.37 -5.82
N GLN A 320 -4.58 -2.53 -6.45
CA GLN A 320 -5.84 -2.91 -7.12
C GLN A 320 -7.03 -2.81 -6.15
N LEU A 321 -6.90 -3.40 -4.95
CA LEU A 321 -7.93 -3.36 -3.90
C LEU A 321 -8.19 -1.94 -3.40
N SER A 322 -7.15 -1.10 -3.28
CA SER A 322 -7.31 0.30 -2.86
C SER A 322 -8.09 1.16 -3.88
N MET A 323 -8.06 0.76 -5.16
CA MET A 323 -8.71 1.49 -6.24
C MET A 323 -10.18 1.07 -6.43
N GLU A 324 -10.56 -0.13 -5.99
CA GLU A 324 -11.89 -0.70 -6.22
C GLU A 324 -13.03 0.17 -5.65
N PRO A 325 -12.96 0.71 -4.42
CA PRO A 325 -13.97 1.63 -3.89
C PRO A 325 -14.07 2.96 -4.66
N THR A 326 -13.05 3.30 -5.45
CA THR A 326 -13.00 4.55 -6.23
C THR A 326 -13.56 4.41 -7.65
N ARG A 327 -13.93 3.18 -8.07
CA ARG A 327 -14.48 2.92 -9.40
C ARG A 327 -15.87 3.56 -9.57
N PRO A 328 -16.11 4.34 -10.63
CA PRO A 328 -17.43 4.90 -10.90
C PRO A 328 -18.48 3.79 -11.06
N LYS A 329 -19.64 3.95 -10.39
CA LYS A 329 -20.77 3.02 -10.52
C LYS A 329 -21.24 2.93 -11.98
N CYS A 330 -21.67 1.75 -12.40
CA CYS A 330 -22.13 1.49 -13.75
C CYS A 330 -23.21 0.40 -13.76
N GLN A 331 -24.07 0.37 -14.78
CA GLN A 331 -25.08 -0.71 -14.89
C GLN A 331 -24.44 -2.10 -15.03
N ALA A 332 -23.25 -2.18 -15.64
CA ALA A 332 -22.52 -3.45 -15.74
C ALA A 332 -21.87 -3.88 -14.40
N TRP A 333 -21.59 -2.95 -13.48
CA TRP A 333 -20.91 -3.24 -12.21
C TRP A 333 -21.18 -2.17 -11.13
N PRO A 334 -21.59 -2.55 -9.89
CA PRO A 334 -21.70 -3.91 -9.37
C PRO A 334 -22.82 -4.72 -10.05
N CYS A 335 -22.62 -6.03 -10.21
CA CYS A 335 -23.60 -6.90 -10.85
C CYS A 335 -24.78 -7.24 -9.91
N SER A 336 -25.85 -7.81 -10.47
CA SER A 336 -26.98 -8.35 -9.72
C SER A 336 -27.18 -9.84 -10.09
N PRO A 337 -27.10 -10.77 -9.13
CA PRO A 337 -26.72 -10.56 -7.74
C PRO A 337 -25.28 -10.02 -7.62
N PRO A 338 -24.92 -9.33 -6.52
CA PRO A 338 -23.55 -8.88 -6.28
C PRO A 338 -22.56 -10.04 -6.33
N ARG A 339 -21.39 -9.79 -6.92
CA ARG A 339 -20.23 -10.68 -6.93
C ARG A 339 -19.00 -9.85 -6.64
N GLU A 340 -18.00 -10.45 -6.02
CA GLU A 340 -16.69 -9.82 -5.83
C GLU A 340 -15.88 -9.88 -7.11
N MET A 341 -15.92 -11.03 -7.78
CA MET A 341 -15.17 -11.25 -9.02
C MET A 341 -16.00 -10.87 -10.24
N MET A 342 -15.37 -10.14 -11.18
CA MET A 342 -16.02 -9.81 -12.45
C MET A 342 -16.23 -11.06 -13.29
N TYR A 343 -15.22 -11.93 -13.34
CA TYR A 343 -15.20 -13.08 -14.23
C TYR A 343 -16.14 -14.20 -13.79
N ALA A 344 -16.14 -14.61 -12.52
CA ALA A 344 -16.88 -15.79 -12.06
C ALA A 344 -17.72 -15.47 -10.80
N ALA A 345 -18.68 -16.34 -10.49
CA ALA A 345 -19.35 -16.32 -9.19
C ALA A 345 -18.35 -16.62 -8.06
N ASP A 346 -18.60 -16.08 -6.88
CA ASP A 346 -17.64 -16.12 -5.76
C ASP A 346 -17.38 -17.55 -5.26
N ASP A 347 -18.38 -18.44 -5.35
CA ASP A 347 -18.24 -19.87 -5.05
C ASP A 347 -17.58 -20.69 -6.17
N MET A 348 -17.45 -20.13 -7.37
CA MET A 348 -16.73 -20.73 -8.49
C MET A 348 -15.24 -20.40 -8.47
N VAL A 349 -14.78 -19.55 -7.57
CA VAL A 349 -13.39 -19.06 -7.55
C VAL A 349 -12.36 -20.19 -7.38
N LEU A 350 -12.65 -21.19 -6.56
CA LEU A 350 -11.80 -22.36 -6.36
C LEU A 350 -11.99 -23.45 -7.43
N HIS A 351 -12.95 -23.27 -8.34
CA HIS A 351 -13.26 -24.29 -9.33
C HIS A 351 -12.08 -24.48 -10.31
N PRO A 352 -11.68 -25.72 -10.62
CA PRO A 352 -10.57 -26.03 -11.52
C PRO A 352 -10.62 -25.46 -12.93
N LEU A 353 -11.79 -25.01 -13.42
CA LEU A 353 -11.95 -24.35 -14.72
C LEU A 353 -11.92 -22.82 -14.64
N VAL A 354 -11.86 -22.26 -13.43
CA VAL A 354 -11.76 -20.82 -13.14
C VAL A 354 -10.34 -20.50 -12.67
N SER A 355 -9.92 -21.16 -11.57
CA SER A 355 -8.56 -21.09 -11.05
C SER A 355 -7.84 -22.41 -11.32
N LEU A 356 -7.12 -22.45 -12.45
CA LEU A 356 -6.51 -23.65 -13.03
C LEU A 356 -5.42 -24.27 -12.15
N LEU A 357 -4.87 -23.52 -11.18
CA LEU A 357 -3.96 -24.04 -10.16
C LEU A 357 -4.54 -25.27 -9.43
N PHE A 358 -5.87 -25.33 -9.28
CA PHE A 358 -6.56 -26.39 -8.57
C PHE A 358 -6.98 -27.57 -9.45
N ALA A 359 -6.63 -27.57 -10.74
CA ALA A 359 -6.90 -28.71 -11.61
C ALA A 359 -6.28 -30.00 -11.03
N PRO A 360 -7.03 -31.10 -10.90
CA PRO A 360 -6.54 -32.30 -10.22
C PRO A 360 -5.37 -32.95 -10.98
N SER A 361 -5.47 -33.03 -12.31
CA SER A 361 -4.41 -33.56 -13.18
C SER A 361 -4.56 -33.10 -14.63
N TRP A 362 -3.42 -32.96 -15.29
CA TRP A 362 -3.21 -32.67 -16.72
C TRP A 362 -2.74 -33.89 -17.53
N ARG A 363 -2.72 -35.08 -16.92
CA ARG A 363 -2.36 -36.34 -17.60
C ARG A 363 -3.20 -36.54 -18.86
N GLY A 364 -2.54 -36.89 -19.95
CA GLY A 364 -3.15 -37.07 -21.27
C GLY A 364 -3.27 -35.79 -22.10
N SER A 365 -2.80 -34.65 -21.60
CA SER A 365 -2.76 -33.40 -22.37
C SER A 365 -1.86 -33.50 -23.61
N CYS A 366 -2.16 -32.68 -24.62
CA CYS A 366 -1.24 -32.37 -25.70
C CYS A 366 0.00 -31.59 -25.20
N PRO A 367 1.07 -31.47 -26.01
CA PRO A 367 2.24 -30.66 -25.65
C PRO A 367 1.88 -29.20 -25.35
N ILE A 368 2.55 -28.61 -24.36
CA ILE A 368 2.28 -27.24 -23.88
C ILE A 368 3.52 -26.37 -23.97
N TYR A 369 3.38 -25.18 -24.57
CA TYR A 369 4.33 -24.08 -24.42
C TYR A 369 3.80 -23.07 -23.40
N LEU A 370 4.61 -22.72 -22.40
CA LEU A 370 4.30 -21.70 -21.40
C LEU A 370 5.49 -20.75 -21.28
N CYS A 371 5.25 -19.46 -21.42
CA CYS A 371 6.27 -18.46 -21.12
C CYS A 371 5.76 -17.38 -20.18
N THR A 372 6.64 -16.83 -19.36
CA THR A 372 6.31 -15.81 -18.36
C THR A 372 7.45 -14.79 -18.23
N GLY A 373 7.13 -13.56 -17.82
CA GLY A 373 8.13 -12.57 -17.42
C GLY A 373 8.60 -12.75 -15.98
N ARG A 374 9.38 -11.78 -15.47
CA ARG A 374 9.53 -11.58 -14.01
C ARG A 374 8.50 -10.55 -13.58
N GLU A 375 7.27 -11.01 -13.52
CA GLU A 375 6.04 -10.22 -13.50
C GLU A 375 5.12 -10.67 -12.36
N LEU A 376 3.89 -10.13 -12.28
CA LEU A 376 2.96 -10.49 -11.21
C LEU A 376 2.58 -11.97 -11.21
N LEU A 377 2.48 -12.60 -12.39
CA LEU A 377 2.01 -13.99 -12.54
C LEU A 377 3.14 -15.04 -12.54
N THR A 378 4.38 -14.64 -12.27
CA THR A 378 5.55 -15.54 -12.36
C THR A 378 5.42 -16.80 -11.49
N ASP A 379 4.96 -16.69 -10.25
CA ASP A 379 4.94 -17.86 -9.35
C ASP A 379 3.87 -18.87 -9.78
N GLU A 380 2.68 -18.41 -10.18
CA GLU A 380 1.61 -19.28 -10.66
C GLU A 380 1.95 -19.96 -11.99
N ASP A 381 2.64 -19.26 -12.89
CA ASP A 381 3.13 -19.79 -14.15
C ASP A 381 4.19 -20.88 -13.94
N LYS A 382 5.11 -20.67 -13.00
CA LYS A 382 6.12 -21.67 -12.61
C LYS A 382 5.47 -22.90 -11.99
N PHE A 383 4.53 -22.68 -11.09
CA PHE A 383 3.78 -23.77 -10.47
C PHE A 383 3.03 -24.61 -11.52
N MET A 384 2.38 -23.97 -12.50
CA MET A 384 1.71 -24.70 -13.58
C MET A 384 2.68 -25.47 -14.47
N ALA A 385 3.83 -24.88 -14.83
CA ALA A 385 4.87 -25.58 -15.59
C ALA A 385 5.38 -26.83 -14.84
N HIS A 386 5.62 -26.71 -13.53
CA HIS A 386 5.97 -27.84 -12.66
C HIS A 386 4.87 -28.91 -12.66
N LYS A 387 3.61 -28.50 -12.51
CA LYS A 387 2.46 -29.41 -12.46
C LYS A 387 2.26 -30.17 -13.78
N PHE A 388 2.36 -29.50 -14.92
CA PHE A 388 2.30 -30.15 -16.23
C PHE A 388 3.40 -31.21 -16.38
N TRP A 389 4.63 -30.87 -15.99
CA TRP A 389 5.77 -31.81 -16.01
C TRP A 389 5.52 -33.02 -15.10
N GLN A 390 5.05 -32.79 -13.88
CA GLN A 390 4.74 -33.85 -12.91
C GLN A 390 3.64 -34.80 -13.42
N ASP A 391 2.69 -34.28 -14.19
CA ASP A 391 1.63 -35.04 -14.85
C ASP A 391 2.10 -35.73 -16.15
N GLY A 392 3.39 -35.63 -16.51
CA GLY A 392 3.97 -36.28 -17.68
C GLY A 392 3.64 -35.60 -19.01
N VAL A 393 3.24 -34.33 -18.98
CA VAL A 393 2.99 -33.53 -20.19
C VAL A 393 4.32 -33.11 -20.82
N ASN A 394 4.39 -33.09 -22.16
CA ASN A 394 5.54 -32.53 -22.87
C ASN A 394 5.50 -30.99 -22.82
N VAL A 395 6.37 -30.36 -22.02
CA VAL A 395 6.32 -28.92 -21.72
C VAL A 395 7.55 -28.19 -22.23
N THR A 396 7.33 -27.09 -22.95
CA THR A 396 8.33 -26.07 -23.26
C THR A 396 8.07 -24.85 -22.37
N PHE A 397 8.87 -24.65 -21.33
CA PHE A 397 8.79 -23.51 -20.41
C PHE A 397 9.91 -22.49 -20.67
N GLU A 398 9.55 -21.21 -20.78
CA GLU A 398 10.52 -20.09 -20.91
C GLU A 398 10.19 -18.93 -19.95
N GLU A 399 11.04 -18.68 -18.95
CA GLU A 399 10.99 -17.49 -18.10
C GLU A 399 11.90 -16.38 -18.64
N TYR A 400 11.39 -15.17 -18.82
CA TYR A 400 12.14 -14.03 -19.33
C TYR A 400 12.54 -13.08 -18.19
N GLU A 401 13.84 -13.00 -17.93
CA GLU A 401 14.38 -12.22 -16.82
C GLU A 401 14.07 -10.72 -16.94
N GLY A 402 13.46 -10.15 -15.89
CA GLY A 402 13.19 -8.72 -15.78
C GLY A 402 12.13 -8.17 -16.72
N MET A 403 11.44 -9.05 -17.48
CA MET A 403 10.37 -8.65 -18.38
C MET A 403 9.02 -8.47 -17.65
N PRO A 404 8.23 -7.43 -17.98
CA PRO A 404 6.88 -7.22 -17.43
C PRO A 404 5.85 -8.19 -18.02
N HIS A 405 4.62 -8.15 -17.50
CA HIS A 405 3.48 -8.94 -17.98
C HIS A 405 3.29 -8.81 -19.49
N CYS A 406 3.04 -9.92 -20.20
CA CYS A 406 2.75 -9.92 -21.64
C CYS A 406 3.72 -9.09 -22.51
N PHE A 407 5.00 -8.99 -22.12
CA PHE A 407 5.98 -8.09 -22.76
C PHE A 407 6.11 -8.29 -24.28
N ALA A 408 5.90 -9.50 -24.78
CA ALA A 408 5.96 -9.82 -26.21
C ALA A 408 4.90 -9.08 -27.05
N LEU A 409 3.76 -8.75 -26.44
CA LEU A 409 2.68 -7.98 -27.05
C LEU A 409 3.00 -6.48 -27.05
N LEU A 410 3.62 -5.97 -25.97
CA LEU A 410 3.82 -4.54 -25.73
C LEU A 410 5.10 -3.99 -26.35
N PHE A 411 6.18 -4.77 -26.40
CA PHE A 411 7.51 -4.30 -26.74
C PHE A 411 8.04 -4.92 -28.04
N GLU A 412 7.31 -4.77 -29.15
CA GLU A 412 7.62 -5.47 -30.41
C GLU A 412 9.07 -5.33 -30.92
N LYS A 413 9.74 -4.22 -30.58
CA LYS A 413 11.11 -3.91 -31.02
C LYS A 413 12.19 -4.43 -30.07
N LEU A 414 11.81 -4.98 -28.93
CA LEU A 414 12.73 -5.53 -27.93
C LEU A 414 13.21 -6.92 -28.39
N ALA A 415 14.50 -7.21 -28.20
CA ALA A 415 15.09 -8.46 -28.67
C ALA A 415 14.47 -9.68 -27.95
N GLU A 416 14.21 -9.54 -26.66
CA GLU A 416 13.51 -10.50 -25.81
C GLU A 416 12.10 -10.80 -26.35
N ALA A 417 11.33 -9.76 -26.72
CA ALA A 417 10.01 -9.91 -27.30
C ALA A 417 10.06 -10.64 -28.66
N GLY A 418 11.08 -10.37 -29.47
CA GLY A 418 11.36 -11.08 -30.71
C GLY A 418 11.63 -12.57 -30.48
N ARG A 419 12.50 -12.91 -29.51
CA ARG A 419 12.80 -14.31 -29.16
C ARG A 419 11.58 -15.04 -28.61
N CYS A 420 10.80 -14.38 -27.76
CA CYS A 420 9.54 -14.92 -27.23
C CYS A 420 8.54 -15.21 -28.35
N THR A 421 8.32 -14.26 -29.25
CA THR A 421 7.40 -14.44 -30.39
C THR A 421 7.85 -15.58 -31.31
N ASN A 422 9.16 -15.69 -31.56
CA ASN A 422 9.72 -16.76 -32.39
C ASN A 422 9.63 -18.13 -31.70
N GLY A 423 9.85 -18.22 -30.39
CA GLY A 423 9.66 -19.43 -29.60
C GLY A 423 8.20 -19.87 -29.62
N TRP A 424 7.29 -18.94 -29.33
CA TRP A 424 5.85 -19.18 -29.29
C TRP A 424 5.29 -19.63 -30.64
N GLY A 425 5.49 -18.85 -31.72
CA GLY A 425 5.03 -19.25 -33.06
C GLY A 425 5.78 -20.47 -33.61
N GLY A 426 7.04 -20.63 -33.24
CA GLY A 426 7.87 -21.77 -33.62
C GLY A 426 7.38 -23.07 -32.99
N PHE A 427 6.95 -23.02 -31.73
CA PHE A 427 6.29 -24.14 -31.06
C PHE A 427 4.99 -24.52 -31.80
N CYS A 428 4.13 -23.55 -32.12
CA CYS A 428 2.89 -23.81 -32.87
C CYS A 428 3.16 -24.53 -34.20
N LYS A 429 4.26 -24.20 -34.89
CA LYS A 429 4.68 -24.91 -36.10
C LYS A 429 5.19 -26.33 -35.82
N LYS A 430 6.07 -26.47 -34.83
CA LYS A 430 6.71 -27.75 -34.52
C LYS A 430 5.70 -28.79 -34.03
N VAL A 431 4.74 -28.37 -33.20
CA VAL A 431 3.79 -29.28 -32.56
C VAL A 431 2.86 -29.95 -33.58
N VAL A 432 2.32 -29.19 -34.54
CA VAL A 432 1.46 -29.75 -35.60
C VAL A 432 2.22 -30.63 -36.61
N LEU A 433 3.55 -30.58 -36.59
CA LEU A 433 4.43 -31.43 -37.38
C LEU A 433 4.95 -32.65 -36.58
N GLY A 434 4.51 -32.84 -35.34
CA GLY A 434 4.97 -33.91 -34.45
C GLY A 434 6.43 -33.75 -33.99
N LYS A 435 6.95 -32.51 -33.97
CA LYS A 435 8.37 -32.18 -33.68
C LYS A 435 8.55 -31.29 -32.46
N ALA A 436 7.58 -31.25 -31.54
CA ALA A 436 7.69 -30.47 -30.31
C ALA A 436 8.49 -31.24 -29.26
N GLU A 437 9.46 -30.57 -28.63
CA GLU A 437 10.35 -31.13 -27.61
C GLU A 437 10.21 -30.33 -26.31
N GLY A 438 10.33 -31.02 -25.19
CA GLY A 438 10.25 -30.42 -23.87
C GLY A 438 11.55 -29.74 -23.47
N SER A 439 11.46 -28.59 -22.81
CA SER A 439 12.62 -27.86 -22.29
C SER A 439 12.20 -26.86 -21.22
N PHE A 440 13.07 -26.55 -20.27
CA PHE A 440 12.79 -25.59 -19.19
C PHE A 440 13.91 -24.58 -19.12
N LYS A 441 13.64 -23.32 -19.49
CA LYS A 441 14.69 -22.32 -19.69
C LYS A 441 14.37 -21.00 -19.00
N VAL A 442 15.41 -20.35 -18.50
CA VAL A 442 15.42 -18.93 -18.17
C VAL A 442 16.21 -18.20 -19.25
N ILE A 443 15.59 -17.21 -19.87
CA ILE A 443 16.18 -16.36 -20.89
C ILE A 443 16.72 -15.10 -20.21
N LYS A 444 18.04 -14.91 -20.25
CA LYS A 444 18.72 -13.78 -19.60
C LYS A 444 18.46 -12.48 -20.34
N ALA A 445 18.17 -11.42 -19.57
CA ALA A 445 17.97 -10.08 -20.11
C ALA A 445 19.22 -9.59 -20.86
N LYS A 446 19.01 -8.80 -21.92
CA LYS A 446 20.03 -8.17 -22.80
C LYS A 446 20.86 -9.15 -23.64
N THR A 447 21.24 -10.30 -23.09
CA THR A 447 22.11 -11.29 -23.73
C THR A 447 21.35 -12.37 -24.47
N LEU A 448 20.09 -12.62 -24.12
CA LEU A 448 19.27 -13.73 -24.60
C LEU A 448 19.91 -15.11 -24.33
N ALA A 449 20.86 -15.20 -23.39
CA ALA A 449 21.46 -16.46 -23.02
C ALA A 449 20.39 -17.38 -22.42
N GLU A 450 20.29 -18.59 -22.94
CA GLU A 450 19.36 -19.62 -22.45
C GLU A 450 20.03 -20.42 -21.34
N VAL A 451 19.44 -20.42 -20.16
CA VAL A 451 19.91 -21.19 -19.00
C VAL A 451 18.89 -22.27 -18.70
N GLU A 452 19.30 -23.53 -18.80
CA GLU A 452 18.46 -24.67 -18.42
C GLU A 452 18.10 -24.62 -16.93
N VAL A 453 16.88 -25.01 -16.61
CA VAL A 453 16.34 -25.03 -15.24
C VAL A 453 15.76 -26.40 -14.95
N ASN A 454 15.99 -26.91 -13.74
CA ASN A 454 15.35 -28.14 -13.30
C ASN A 454 13.85 -27.88 -13.08
N PRO A 455 12.91 -28.59 -13.76
CA PRO A 455 11.48 -28.44 -13.53
C PRO A 455 11.04 -28.70 -12.08
N GLU A 456 11.77 -29.50 -11.30
CA GLU A 456 11.49 -29.67 -9.87
C GLU A 456 11.68 -28.38 -9.05
N SER A 457 12.58 -27.49 -9.50
CA SER A 457 12.86 -26.22 -8.82
C SER A 457 11.81 -25.14 -9.08
N LEU A 458 10.86 -25.38 -9.98
CA LEU A 458 9.79 -24.45 -10.35
C LEU A 458 8.58 -24.51 -9.39
N LYS A 459 8.74 -25.10 -8.20
CA LYS A 459 7.69 -25.21 -7.18
C LYS A 459 7.85 -24.12 -6.12
N PRO A 460 7.25 -22.92 -6.29
CA PRO A 460 7.40 -21.81 -5.34
C PRO A 460 6.63 -22.02 -4.02
N TYR A 461 5.61 -22.87 -4.02
CA TYR A 461 4.72 -23.14 -2.89
C TYR A 461 4.00 -24.49 -3.05
N GLU A 462 3.36 -24.96 -1.98
CA GLU A 462 2.41 -26.07 -2.01
C GLU A 462 1.01 -25.59 -2.42
N VAL A 463 0.23 -26.46 -3.09
CA VAL A 463 -1.13 -26.11 -3.56
C VAL A 463 -2.06 -25.70 -2.42
N GLU A 464 -1.90 -26.29 -1.24
CA GLU A 464 -2.72 -26.00 -0.06
C GLU A 464 -2.38 -24.66 0.58
N GLU A 465 -1.13 -24.18 0.44
CA GLU A 465 -0.75 -22.84 0.90
C GLU A 465 -1.49 -21.76 0.08
N ILE A 466 -1.54 -21.94 -1.24
CA ILE A 466 -2.31 -21.05 -2.12
C ILE A 466 -3.80 -21.22 -1.92
N ARG A 467 -4.32 -22.44 -1.77
CA ARG A 467 -5.73 -22.66 -1.44
C ARG A 467 -6.13 -21.87 -0.19
N GLY A 468 -5.31 -21.93 0.87
CA GLY A 468 -5.52 -21.16 2.09
C GLY A 468 -5.53 -19.65 1.83
N ALA A 469 -4.64 -19.13 0.97
CA ALA A 469 -4.61 -17.71 0.60
C ALA A 469 -5.86 -17.29 -0.21
N VAL A 470 -6.28 -18.09 -1.19
CA VAL A 470 -7.51 -17.86 -1.98
C VAL A 470 -8.73 -17.87 -1.07
N GLU A 471 -8.85 -18.86 -0.19
CA GLU A 471 -9.96 -18.96 0.77
C GLU A 471 -9.98 -17.81 1.76
N ALA A 472 -8.83 -17.42 2.31
CA ALA A 472 -8.72 -16.28 3.22
C ALA A 472 -9.20 -15.00 2.52
N ARG A 473 -8.89 -14.84 1.23
CA ARG A 473 -9.34 -13.71 0.43
C ARG A 473 -10.85 -13.73 0.19
N MET A 474 -11.43 -14.85 -0.23
CA MET A 474 -12.88 -14.98 -0.43
C MET A 474 -13.67 -14.80 0.87
N LYS A 475 -13.12 -15.27 2.01
CA LYS A 475 -13.70 -15.03 3.33
C LYS A 475 -13.60 -13.56 3.73
N SER A 476 -12.57 -12.84 3.30
CA SER A 476 -12.34 -11.44 3.66
C SER A 476 -13.33 -10.44 3.01
N HIS A 477 -14.01 -10.81 1.92
CA HIS A 477 -14.88 -9.91 1.16
C HIS A 477 -16.39 -10.24 1.27
N LEU A 478 -16.77 -11.46 1.64
CA LEU A 478 -18.12 -11.78 2.09
C LEU A 478 -18.39 -10.98 3.37
N GLY A 479 -19.32 -10.02 3.29
CA GLY A 479 -19.68 -9.04 4.32
C GLY A 479 -19.99 -9.60 5.72
N ASN A 480 -18.94 -10.04 6.40
CA ASN A 480 -18.86 -10.25 7.83
C ASN A 480 -17.57 -9.56 8.25
N GLU A 481 -17.67 -8.43 8.96
CA GLU A 481 -16.54 -7.76 9.62
C GLU A 481 -15.68 -8.73 10.47
N GLY A 482 -16.19 -9.93 10.78
CA GLY A 482 -15.45 -11.02 11.42
C GLY A 482 -14.38 -11.72 10.54
N ALA A 483 -14.54 -11.82 9.22
CA ALA A 483 -13.65 -12.65 8.39
C ALA A 483 -12.46 -11.88 7.78
N LEU A 484 -12.65 -10.60 7.40
CA LEU A 484 -11.54 -9.68 7.12
C LEU A 484 -10.72 -9.46 8.40
N SER A 485 -11.36 -9.45 9.57
CA SER A 485 -10.69 -9.52 10.87
C SER A 485 -9.92 -10.84 11.01
N HIS A 486 -10.46 -12.01 10.64
CA HIS A 486 -9.71 -13.28 10.74
C HIS A 486 -8.48 -13.37 9.83
N ALA A 487 -8.56 -12.97 8.56
CA ALA A 487 -7.40 -12.99 7.66
C ALA A 487 -6.33 -11.95 8.07
N THR A 488 -6.79 -10.75 8.47
CA THR A 488 -5.92 -9.68 8.97
C THR A 488 -5.27 -10.06 10.30
N MET A 489 -6.01 -10.78 11.17
CA MET A 489 -5.49 -11.37 12.41
C MET A 489 -4.54 -12.54 12.12
N ALA A 490 -4.82 -13.42 11.15
CA ALA A 490 -3.91 -14.52 10.79
C ALA A 490 -2.57 -13.99 10.25
N ARG A 491 -2.59 -12.94 9.41
CA ARG A 491 -1.37 -12.24 8.97
C ARG A 491 -0.63 -11.63 10.16
N HIS A 492 -1.36 -11.02 11.08
CA HIS A 492 -0.80 -10.45 12.30
C HIS A 492 -0.12 -11.54 13.15
N GLU A 493 -0.80 -12.65 13.42
CA GLU A 493 -0.28 -13.81 14.17
C GLU A 493 0.98 -14.39 13.51
N ALA A 494 1.00 -14.53 12.18
CA ALA A 494 2.17 -15.00 11.45
C ALA A 494 3.37 -14.02 11.59
N ALA A 495 3.11 -12.72 11.52
CA ALA A 495 4.14 -11.70 11.73
C ALA A 495 4.68 -11.72 13.17
N VAL A 496 3.79 -11.85 14.16
CA VAL A 496 4.14 -11.96 15.58
C VAL A 496 4.94 -13.23 15.84
N ALA A 497 4.58 -14.38 15.26
CA ALA A 497 5.33 -15.62 15.37
C ALA A 497 6.77 -15.48 14.84
N LYS A 498 6.95 -14.79 13.71
CA LYS A 498 8.28 -14.49 13.16
C LYS A 498 9.10 -13.57 14.08
N ILE A 499 8.47 -12.54 14.64
CA ILE A 499 9.10 -11.62 15.59
C ILE A 499 9.50 -12.38 16.87
N ALA A 500 8.60 -13.18 17.41
CA ALA A 500 8.83 -14.02 18.58
C ALA A 500 9.99 -15.01 18.36
N GLY A 501 10.06 -15.66 17.19
CA GLY A 501 11.17 -16.54 16.83
C GLY A 501 12.51 -15.80 16.76
N ALA A 502 12.53 -14.61 16.16
CA ALA A 502 13.73 -13.78 16.10
C ALA A 502 14.19 -13.32 17.50
N VAL A 503 13.26 -12.92 18.36
CA VAL A 503 13.53 -12.52 19.75
C VAL A 503 14.08 -13.70 20.55
N ARG A 504 13.44 -14.88 20.46
CA ARG A 504 13.89 -16.11 21.12
C ARG A 504 15.32 -16.48 20.72
N ALA A 505 15.64 -16.40 19.43
CA ALA A 505 16.98 -16.64 18.94
C ALA A 505 18.03 -15.70 19.56
N PHE A 506 17.73 -14.41 19.75
CA PHE A 506 18.63 -13.49 20.46
C PHE A 506 18.74 -13.83 21.95
N PHE A 507 17.63 -14.18 22.59
CA PHE A 507 17.58 -14.55 24.00
C PHE A 507 18.43 -15.78 24.32
N GLU A 508 18.29 -16.86 23.54
CA GLU A 508 19.05 -18.10 23.70
C GLU A 508 20.58 -17.89 23.57
N ARG A 509 20.99 -16.89 22.80
CA ARG A 509 22.41 -16.49 22.66
C ARG A 509 22.87 -15.47 23.71
N GLY A 510 21.98 -14.98 24.58
CA GLY A 510 22.28 -13.90 25.51
C GLY A 510 22.63 -12.57 24.84
N GLU A 511 22.17 -12.35 23.61
CA GLU A 511 22.55 -11.20 22.79
C GLU A 511 21.52 -10.07 22.87
N PRO A 512 21.94 -8.81 23.12
CA PRO A 512 21.02 -7.68 23.06
C PRO A 512 20.65 -7.34 21.61
N TYR A 513 19.42 -6.87 21.43
CA TYR A 513 18.91 -6.40 20.13
C TYR A 513 18.21 -5.05 20.25
N ARG A 514 17.95 -4.40 19.11
CA ARG A 514 17.11 -3.20 19.02
C ARG A 514 15.89 -3.44 18.13
N ILE A 515 14.84 -2.65 18.34
CA ILE A 515 13.63 -2.75 17.53
C ILE A 515 13.78 -1.82 16.32
N PHE A 516 13.57 -2.36 15.13
CA PHE A 516 13.46 -1.59 13.89
C PHE A 516 11.98 -1.45 13.52
N HIS A 517 11.51 -0.21 13.48
CA HIS A 517 10.09 0.13 13.30
C HIS A 517 9.74 0.53 11.85
N GLY A 518 10.70 0.51 10.91
CA GLY A 518 10.53 1.00 9.55
C GLY A 518 10.55 2.53 9.44
N SER A 519 9.57 3.21 10.04
CA SER A 519 9.44 4.67 9.98
C SER A 519 8.93 5.27 11.29
N THR A 520 9.82 5.78 12.15
CA THR A 520 9.42 6.60 13.31
C THR A 520 10.29 7.84 13.43
N ASN A 521 9.75 8.87 14.08
CA ASN A 521 10.44 10.15 14.31
C ASN A 521 11.54 10.07 15.39
N SER A 522 11.54 9.03 16.23
CA SER A 522 12.40 8.93 17.42
C SER A 522 13.44 7.80 17.34
N THR A 523 13.24 6.79 16.49
CA THR A 523 14.19 5.66 16.35
C THR A 523 15.31 6.00 15.38
N ARG A 524 16.56 5.89 15.86
CA ARG A 524 17.77 6.22 15.10
C ARG A 524 18.40 4.94 14.53
N PRO A 525 18.33 4.66 13.22
CA PRO A 525 19.07 3.54 12.65
C PRO A 525 20.58 3.80 12.74
N ARG A 526 21.34 2.81 13.22
CA ARG A 526 22.82 2.80 13.15
C ARG A 526 23.23 1.60 12.28
N PRO A 527 24.09 1.79 11.26
CA PRO A 527 24.63 0.68 10.48
C PRO A 527 25.34 -0.34 11.40
N GLY A 528 25.07 -1.64 11.20
CA GLY A 528 25.75 -2.73 11.92
C GLY A 528 25.15 -3.16 13.26
N GLN A 529 23.96 -2.68 13.65
CA GLN A 529 23.29 -3.15 14.87
C GLN A 529 22.39 -4.37 14.60
N ARG A 530 22.37 -5.31 15.55
CA ARG A 530 21.42 -6.43 15.60
C ARG A 530 20.02 -5.90 15.87
N THR A 531 19.07 -6.16 14.98
CA THR A 531 17.71 -5.63 15.07
C THR A 531 16.64 -6.68 14.85
N VAL A 532 15.53 -6.52 15.56
CA VAL A 532 14.26 -7.21 15.29
C VAL A 532 13.37 -6.24 14.52
N ASP A 533 12.99 -6.63 13.30
CA ASP A 533 12.15 -5.83 12.41
C ASP A 533 10.67 -6.06 12.70
N ILE A 534 9.97 -5.00 13.07
CA ILE A 534 8.52 -5.00 13.30
C ILE A 534 7.77 -4.12 12.31
N SER A 535 8.43 -3.61 11.26
CA SER A 535 7.87 -2.65 10.31
C SER A 535 6.60 -3.13 9.60
N ALA A 536 6.40 -4.44 9.49
CA ALA A 536 5.19 -5.06 8.95
C ALA A 536 3.94 -4.90 9.84
N LEU A 537 4.11 -4.55 11.12
CA LEU A 537 3.02 -4.33 12.08
C LEU A 537 2.52 -2.88 12.01
N SER A 538 1.83 -2.51 10.94
CA SER A 538 1.42 -1.12 10.64
C SER A 538 -0.05 -0.94 10.23
N ASN A 539 -0.94 -1.86 10.61
CA ASN A 539 -2.35 -1.87 10.20
C ASN A 539 -3.32 -1.66 11.37
N VAL A 540 -4.45 -1.00 11.08
CA VAL A 540 -5.64 -1.04 11.94
C VAL A 540 -6.39 -2.32 11.57
N LEU A 541 -6.39 -3.31 12.45
CA LEU A 541 -6.91 -4.65 12.17
C LEU A 541 -8.44 -4.71 12.24
N LYS A 542 -9.04 -3.90 13.12
CA LYS A 542 -10.48 -3.84 13.32
C LYS A 542 -10.88 -2.52 13.96
N VAL A 543 -12.02 -1.97 13.55
CA VAL A 543 -12.77 -0.94 14.29
C VAL A 543 -14.11 -1.56 14.67
N ASP A 544 -14.47 -1.53 15.95
CA ASP A 544 -15.73 -2.04 16.48
C ASP A 544 -16.58 -0.86 16.96
N PRO A 545 -17.53 -0.36 16.14
CA PRO A 545 -18.32 0.82 16.49
C PRO A 545 -19.25 0.61 17.69
N ALA A 546 -19.71 -0.64 17.89
CA ALA A 546 -20.61 -0.99 18.98
C ALA A 546 -19.88 -0.94 20.33
N LYS A 547 -18.67 -1.49 20.40
CA LYS A 547 -17.81 -1.43 21.60
C LYS A 547 -17.02 -0.12 21.71
N ARG A 548 -16.96 0.67 20.63
CA ARG A 548 -16.11 1.87 20.49
C ARG A 548 -14.64 1.55 20.79
N ILE A 549 -14.12 0.52 20.13
CA ILE A 549 -12.69 0.15 20.23
C ILE A 549 -12.09 -0.05 18.84
N ALA A 550 -10.76 0.05 18.75
CA ALA A 550 -9.99 -0.35 17.59
C ALA A 550 -8.85 -1.29 18.00
N LEU A 551 -8.59 -2.33 17.19
CA LEU A 551 -7.40 -3.16 17.27
C LEU A 551 -6.34 -2.62 16.33
N VAL A 552 -5.20 -2.20 16.89
CA VAL A 552 -4.22 -1.35 16.21
C VAL A 552 -2.81 -1.91 16.40
N GLU A 553 -2.09 -2.12 15.30
CA GLU A 553 -0.68 -2.50 15.37
C GLU A 553 0.23 -1.32 15.76
N PRO A 554 1.39 -1.56 16.40
CA PRO A 554 2.22 -0.54 17.03
C PRO A 554 2.77 0.52 16.07
N ASN A 555 2.97 0.23 14.79
CA ASN A 555 3.50 1.19 13.82
C ASN A 555 2.41 1.92 13.03
N VAL A 556 1.12 1.77 13.39
CA VAL A 556 0.06 2.62 12.83
C VAL A 556 0.27 4.06 13.28
N PRO A 557 0.48 5.02 12.36
CA PRO A 557 0.57 6.44 12.68
C PRO A 557 -0.82 7.06 12.97
N MET A 558 -0.85 8.15 13.73
CA MET A 558 -2.10 8.81 14.17
C MET A 558 -3.00 9.24 13.00
N ASP A 559 -2.42 9.72 11.89
CA ASP A 559 -3.21 10.05 10.70
C ASP A 559 -3.96 8.85 10.13
N ARG A 560 -3.31 7.68 10.02
CA ARG A 560 -3.93 6.45 9.56
C ARG A 560 -4.96 5.92 10.55
N LEU A 561 -4.72 6.07 11.85
CA LEU A 561 -5.70 5.70 12.88
C LEU A 561 -6.97 6.56 12.76
N VAL A 562 -6.83 7.88 12.68
CA VAL A 562 -7.98 8.79 12.49
C VAL A 562 -8.69 8.51 11.17
N GLU A 563 -7.96 8.31 10.06
CA GLU A 563 -8.56 7.96 8.76
C GLU A 563 -9.32 6.64 8.78
N ALA A 564 -8.94 5.69 9.64
CA ALA A 564 -9.63 4.41 9.80
C ALA A 564 -10.86 4.53 10.71
N THR A 565 -10.83 5.36 11.76
CA THR A 565 -11.95 5.44 12.73
C THR A 565 -13.01 6.47 12.34
N LEU A 566 -12.62 7.58 11.71
CA LEU A 566 -13.53 8.69 11.40
C LEU A 566 -14.73 8.29 10.51
N PRO A 567 -14.60 7.39 9.51
CA PRO A 567 -15.74 6.89 8.74
C PRO A 567 -16.81 6.18 9.57
N HIS A 568 -16.45 5.67 10.76
CA HIS A 568 -17.38 5.06 11.71
C HIS A 568 -17.99 6.08 12.69
N GLY A 569 -17.76 7.39 12.47
CA GLY A 569 -18.20 8.44 13.39
C GLY A 569 -17.43 8.43 14.72
N LEU A 570 -16.20 7.92 14.71
CA LEU A 570 -15.39 7.71 15.92
C LEU A 570 -13.96 8.27 15.76
N ILE A 571 -13.37 8.71 16.85
CA ILE A 571 -11.95 9.10 16.94
C ILE A 571 -11.33 8.54 18.22
N PRO A 572 -9.99 8.34 18.28
CA PRO A 572 -9.31 8.13 19.55
C PRO A 572 -9.53 9.34 20.48
N PRO A 573 -9.74 9.13 21.80
CA PRO A 573 -9.89 10.23 22.74
C PRO A 573 -8.65 11.12 22.82
N ILE A 574 -7.47 10.59 22.51
CA ILE A 574 -6.19 11.30 22.50
C ILE A 574 -5.53 11.05 21.15
N VAL A 575 -5.31 12.11 20.38
CA VAL A 575 -4.63 12.06 19.07
C VAL A 575 -3.45 13.01 19.10
N MET A 576 -2.24 12.47 19.21
CA MET A 576 -1.04 13.29 19.20
C MET A 576 -0.95 14.14 17.93
N GLU A 577 -0.63 15.43 18.08
CA GLU A 577 -0.89 16.44 17.05
C GLU A 577 -0.02 16.31 15.79
N PHE A 578 0.98 15.42 15.83
CA PHE A 578 1.81 15.09 14.69
C PHE A 578 1.33 13.81 14.02
N PRO A 579 0.93 13.87 12.74
CA PRO A 579 0.41 12.73 11.96
C PRO A 579 1.26 11.47 12.04
N GLY A 580 2.58 11.60 12.11
CA GLY A 580 3.53 10.48 12.06
C GLY A 580 3.85 9.79 13.38
N ILE A 581 3.30 10.24 14.51
CA ILE A 581 3.50 9.52 15.79
C ILE A 581 2.66 8.24 15.76
N THR A 582 3.23 7.10 16.18
CA THR A 582 2.56 5.80 16.12
C THR A 582 1.84 5.44 17.42
N ALA A 583 0.82 4.60 17.34
CA ALA A 583 0.07 4.10 18.50
C ALA A 583 0.99 3.39 19.52
N GLY A 584 1.88 2.51 19.05
CA GLY A 584 2.87 1.84 19.90
C GLY A 584 3.87 2.81 20.53
N GLY A 585 4.27 3.86 19.80
CA GLY A 585 5.09 4.94 20.34
C GLY A 585 4.38 5.75 21.42
N GLY A 586 3.08 6.00 21.25
CA GLY A 586 2.23 6.65 22.25
C GLY A 586 2.06 5.84 23.53
N PHE A 587 1.94 4.52 23.43
CA PHE A 587 1.84 3.62 24.59
C PHE A 587 3.18 3.43 25.31
N ALA A 588 4.24 3.14 24.56
CA ALA A 588 5.56 2.89 25.14
C ALA A 588 6.26 4.17 25.62
N GLY A 589 5.86 5.33 25.11
CA GLY A 589 6.33 6.65 25.56
C GLY A 589 5.32 7.33 26.49
N THR A 590 5.63 8.58 26.83
CA THR A 590 4.65 9.50 27.42
C THR A 590 4.08 10.33 26.27
N ALA A 591 2.76 10.29 26.08
CA ALA A 591 2.09 11.02 25.01
C ALA A 591 0.82 11.70 25.54
N GLY A 592 0.77 13.02 25.37
CA GLY A 592 -0.36 13.87 25.72
C GLY A 592 -0.47 15.06 24.76
N GLU A 593 -1.65 15.67 24.73
CA GLU A 593 -2.08 16.76 23.85
C GLU A 593 -3.25 17.53 24.50
N SER A 594 -3.90 18.44 23.77
CA SER A 594 -4.89 19.37 24.31
C SER A 594 -6.13 18.75 24.98
N SER A 595 -6.49 17.48 24.71
CA SER A 595 -7.59 16.78 25.41
C SER A 595 -7.12 15.97 26.64
N SER A 596 -5.81 15.88 26.87
CA SER A 596 -5.20 14.98 27.86
C SER A 596 -5.50 15.36 29.31
N PHE A 597 -5.89 16.60 29.59
CA PHE A 597 -6.43 16.97 30.91
C PHE A 597 -7.72 16.20 31.24
N ARG A 598 -8.51 15.85 30.22
CA ARG A 598 -9.77 15.13 30.36
C ARG A 598 -9.58 13.62 30.25
N HIS A 599 -8.75 13.16 29.31
CA HIS A 599 -8.63 11.74 28.97
C HIS A 599 -7.38 11.04 29.52
N GLY A 600 -6.45 11.77 30.14
CA GLY A 600 -5.18 11.23 30.63
C GLY A 600 -4.10 11.25 29.55
N PHE A 601 -3.19 10.26 29.57
CA PHE A 601 -2.20 10.04 28.52
C PHE A 601 -2.72 9.00 27.51
N PHE A 602 -2.10 8.90 26.34
CA PHE A 602 -2.54 7.95 25.31
C PHE A 602 -2.73 6.52 25.83
N ASN A 603 -1.84 6.04 26.70
CA ASN A 603 -1.97 4.70 27.32
C ASN A 603 -3.20 4.54 28.22
N ASP A 604 -3.78 5.62 28.75
CA ASP A 604 -5.05 5.58 29.50
C ASP A 604 -6.25 5.35 28.58
N THR A 605 -6.08 5.50 27.27
CA THR A 605 -7.10 5.15 26.27
C THR A 605 -6.96 3.71 25.79
N VAL A 606 -5.94 2.96 26.21
CA VAL A 606 -5.69 1.57 25.81
C VAL A 606 -6.25 0.63 26.88
N ASN A 607 -7.01 -0.40 26.45
CA ASN A 607 -7.57 -1.40 27.37
C ASN A 607 -6.60 -2.56 27.62
N ARG A 608 -5.96 -3.04 26.56
CA ARG A 608 -5.02 -4.16 26.56
C ARG A 608 -3.97 -4.04 25.46
N VAL A 609 -2.86 -4.72 25.66
CA VAL A 609 -1.79 -4.89 24.68
C VAL A 609 -1.40 -6.35 24.55
N GLU A 610 -1.01 -6.74 23.34
CA GLU A 610 -0.23 -7.96 23.10
C GLU A 610 1.25 -7.60 23.06
N MET A 611 2.09 -8.44 23.67
CA MET A 611 3.53 -8.22 23.74
C MET A 611 4.33 -9.50 23.51
N VAL A 612 5.46 -9.36 22.81
CA VAL A 612 6.53 -10.36 22.76
C VAL A 612 7.55 -10.03 23.84
N LEU A 613 7.69 -10.89 24.84
CA LEU A 613 8.69 -10.78 25.92
C LEU A 613 10.09 -11.06 25.40
N ALA A 614 11.09 -10.75 26.22
CA ALA A 614 12.50 -10.89 25.84
C ALA A 614 12.93 -12.32 25.51
N ASP A 615 12.23 -13.34 26.02
CA ASP A 615 12.46 -14.76 25.70
C ASP A 615 11.68 -15.27 24.47
N GLY A 616 10.96 -14.37 23.79
CA GLY A 616 10.11 -14.69 22.65
C GLY A 616 8.76 -15.30 23.04
N THR A 617 8.36 -15.24 24.31
CA THR A 617 6.99 -15.59 24.73
C THR A 617 6.01 -14.49 24.30
N VAL A 618 4.91 -14.86 23.66
CA VAL A 618 3.78 -13.95 23.36
C VAL A 618 2.83 -13.95 24.55
N THR A 619 2.50 -12.77 25.06
CA THR A 619 1.60 -12.59 26.20
C THR A 619 0.66 -11.41 26.02
N HIS A 620 -0.42 -11.40 26.78
CA HIS A 620 -1.35 -10.28 26.88
C HIS A 620 -1.19 -9.56 28.21
N ALA A 621 -1.39 -8.25 28.19
CA ALA A 621 -1.42 -7.40 29.37
C ALA A 621 -2.60 -6.43 29.27
N SER A 622 -3.43 -6.29 30.31
CA SER A 622 -4.61 -5.43 30.34
C SER A 622 -4.67 -4.59 31.63
N ARG A 623 -5.58 -3.62 31.66
CA ARG A 623 -5.83 -2.80 32.86
C ARG A 623 -6.63 -3.54 33.93
N SER A 624 -7.44 -4.53 33.55
CA SER A 624 -8.36 -5.19 34.48
C SER A 624 -7.69 -6.41 35.09
N PRO A 625 -7.79 -6.63 36.42
CA PRO A 625 -7.30 -7.86 37.03
C PRO A 625 -8.22 -9.02 36.62
N SER A 626 -7.86 -9.72 35.55
CA SER A 626 -8.40 -11.03 35.21
C SER A 626 -7.26 -12.05 35.13
N ALA A 627 -7.58 -13.34 35.31
CA ALA A 627 -6.58 -14.39 35.24
C ALA A 627 -5.91 -14.37 33.85
N ASN A 628 -4.57 -14.31 33.82
CA ASN A 628 -3.72 -14.29 32.62
C ASN A 628 -3.61 -12.95 31.85
N GLU A 629 -4.01 -11.82 32.44
CA GLU A 629 -3.90 -10.49 31.78
C GLU A 629 -2.87 -9.53 32.40
N ASN A 630 -1.93 -10.00 33.23
CA ASN A 630 -0.69 -9.30 33.66
C ASN A 630 -0.80 -7.75 33.83
N PRO A 631 -1.61 -7.23 34.76
CA PRO A 631 -1.82 -5.78 34.90
C PRO A 631 -0.57 -5.00 35.33
N ASP A 632 0.32 -5.65 36.07
CA ASP A 632 1.63 -5.10 36.44
C ASP A 632 2.54 -4.91 35.20
N LEU A 633 2.48 -5.82 34.22
CA LEU A 633 3.16 -5.65 32.92
C LEU A 633 2.55 -4.50 32.12
N PHE A 634 1.22 -4.39 32.08
CA PHE A 634 0.54 -3.32 31.35
C PHE A 634 0.97 -1.94 31.86
N HIS A 635 0.87 -1.74 33.18
CA HIS A 635 1.24 -0.47 33.82
C HIS A 635 2.76 -0.23 33.80
N GLY A 636 3.56 -1.27 33.95
CA GLY A 636 5.02 -1.17 33.94
C GLY A 636 5.63 -0.96 32.55
N ALA A 637 4.98 -1.44 31.49
CA ALA A 637 5.44 -1.29 30.10
C ALA A 637 5.08 0.09 29.51
N ALA A 638 3.98 0.69 29.97
CA ALA A 638 3.59 2.04 29.59
C ALA A 638 4.66 3.06 30.01
N GLY A 639 5.12 3.90 29.07
CA GLY A 639 6.22 4.85 29.29
C GLY A 639 7.62 4.24 29.43
N ALA A 640 7.77 2.91 29.44
CA ALA A 640 9.05 2.22 29.62
C ALA A 640 9.85 2.04 28.33
N VAL A 641 9.50 2.76 27.26
CA VAL A 641 10.20 2.83 25.96
C VAL A 641 10.55 1.45 25.38
N GLY A 642 9.68 0.46 25.58
CA GLY A 642 9.82 -0.91 25.06
C GLY A 642 10.97 -1.69 25.70
N THR A 643 11.21 -1.55 27.00
CA THR A 643 12.30 -2.23 27.74
C THR A 643 11.86 -3.48 28.48
N LEU A 644 10.55 -3.75 28.52
CA LEU A 644 9.96 -4.98 29.07
C LEU A 644 9.51 -5.97 27.98
N GLY A 645 9.56 -5.56 26.71
CA GLY A 645 9.14 -6.37 25.57
C GLY A 645 8.79 -5.51 24.35
N ILE A 646 8.34 -6.18 23.29
CA ILE A 646 7.87 -5.56 22.05
C ILE A 646 6.34 -5.59 22.05
N THR A 647 5.67 -4.44 22.10
CA THR A 647 4.22 -4.36 21.86
C THR A 647 3.91 -4.69 20.41
N THR A 648 2.99 -5.63 20.18
CA THR A 648 2.60 -6.11 18.84
C THR A 648 1.16 -5.74 18.50
N LEU A 649 0.28 -5.59 19.48
CA LEU A 649 -1.11 -5.17 19.27
C LEU A 649 -1.59 -4.28 20.41
N LEU A 650 -2.45 -3.30 20.11
CA LEU A 650 -3.11 -2.43 21.08
C LEU A 650 -4.62 -2.45 20.85
N GLU A 651 -5.41 -2.54 21.92
CA GLU A 651 -6.85 -2.26 21.90
C GLU A 651 -7.11 -0.84 22.40
N VAL A 652 -7.43 0.07 21.49
CA VAL A 652 -7.59 1.51 21.75
C VAL A 652 -9.07 1.85 21.86
N ASN A 653 -9.47 2.53 22.94
CA ASN A 653 -10.82 3.07 23.09
C ASN A 653 -11.05 4.23 22.10
N LEU A 654 -12.29 4.37 21.67
CA LEU A 654 -12.75 5.42 20.77
C LEU A 654 -13.88 6.24 21.43
N MET A 655 -14.02 7.48 21.00
CA MET A 655 -15.13 8.35 21.35
C MET A 655 -15.84 8.87 20.11
N THR A 656 -17.07 9.34 20.28
CA THR A 656 -17.88 9.90 19.19
C THR A 656 -17.21 11.13 18.59
N ALA A 657 -17.04 11.10 17.27
CA ALA A 657 -16.56 12.23 16.49
C ALA A 657 -17.68 13.25 16.27
N LYS A 658 -17.30 14.52 16.17
CA LYS A 658 -18.15 15.64 15.74
C LYS A 658 -17.56 16.28 14.49
N ARG A 659 -18.35 17.04 13.74
CA ARG A 659 -17.86 17.64 12.48
C ARG A 659 -16.76 18.68 12.71
N TYR A 660 -16.89 19.47 13.78
CA TYR A 660 -16.05 20.64 14.04
C TYR A 660 -15.54 20.69 15.48
N VAL A 661 -14.47 21.46 15.67
CA VAL A 661 -14.03 21.97 16.97
C VAL A 661 -14.24 23.48 16.97
N HIS A 662 -15.16 23.95 17.82
CA HIS A 662 -15.37 25.37 18.05
C HIS A 662 -14.29 25.87 19.01
N THR A 663 -13.38 26.68 18.49
CA THR A 663 -12.15 27.10 19.16
C THR A 663 -12.18 28.56 19.54
N ARG A 664 -11.79 28.90 20.77
CA ARG A 664 -11.66 30.28 21.28
C ARG A 664 -10.23 30.59 21.70
N TYR A 665 -9.82 31.85 21.52
CA TYR A 665 -8.45 32.30 21.78
C TYR A 665 -8.42 33.36 22.88
N HIS A 666 -8.10 32.96 24.11
CA HIS A 666 -8.05 33.83 25.28
C HIS A 666 -6.66 34.45 25.37
N ARG A 667 -6.56 35.76 25.13
CA ARG A 667 -5.31 36.49 25.31
C ARG A 667 -5.02 36.66 26.81
N ALA A 668 -3.78 36.40 27.22
CA ALA A 668 -3.26 36.74 28.54
C ALA A 668 -2.06 37.70 28.43
N SER A 669 -2.00 38.64 29.36
CA SER A 669 -1.03 39.74 29.44
C SER A 669 0.21 39.38 30.26
N SER A 670 0.19 38.24 30.94
CA SER A 670 1.29 37.73 31.75
C SER A 670 1.27 36.20 31.80
N VAL A 671 2.41 35.60 32.15
CA VAL A 671 2.52 34.15 32.38
C VAL A 671 1.60 33.68 33.51
N ALA A 672 1.47 34.45 34.59
CA ALA A 672 0.60 34.12 35.72
C ALA A 672 -0.88 34.10 35.31
N GLU A 673 -1.31 35.08 34.53
CA GLU A 673 -2.67 35.15 33.98
C GLU A 673 -2.95 33.98 33.01
N ALA A 674 -1.97 33.60 32.20
CA ALA A 674 -2.07 32.45 31.30
C ALA A 674 -2.28 31.14 32.08
N ILE A 675 -1.48 30.90 33.14
CA ILE A 675 -1.61 29.72 34.01
C ILE A 675 -2.95 29.71 34.73
N ALA A 676 -3.42 30.86 35.24
CA ALA A 676 -4.72 30.97 35.90
C ALA A 676 -5.88 30.69 34.93
N THR A 677 -5.80 31.21 33.71
CA THR A 677 -6.78 30.98 32.65
C THR A 677 -6.80 29.51 32.23
N LEU A 678 -5.64 28.88 32.03
CA LEU A 678 -5.54 27.45 31.76
C LEU A 678 -6.21 26.63 32.86
N ARG A 679 -5.94 26.93 34.14
CA ARG A 679 -6.55 26.22 35.28
C ARG A 679 -8.07 26.37 35.28
N ARG A 680 -8.58 27.58 35.03
CA ARG A 680 -10.02 27.87 34.94
C ARG A 680 -10.70 27.11 33.79
N GLU A 681 -10.10 27.15 32.59
CA GLU A 681 -10.66 26.50 31.40
C GLU A 681 -10.50 24.97 31.41
N THR A 682 -9.49 24.44 32.08
CA THR A 682 -9.33 23.00 32.35
C THR A 682 -10.46 22.47 33.25
N ALA A 683 -10.94 23.29 34.19
CA ALA A 683 -12.06 22.94 35.06
C ALA A 683 -13.44 23.11 34.40
N ASN A 684 -13.50 23.73 33.22
CA ASN A 684 -14.75 23.98 32.51
C ASN A 684 -15.23 22.71 31.79
N PRO A 685 -16.39 22.13 32.16
CA PRO A 685 -16.87 20.89 31.57
C PRO A 685 -17.25 21.02 30.09
N ALA A 686 -17.46 22.23 29.57
CA ALA A 686 -17.78 22.48 28.17
C ALA A 686 -16.57 22.35 27.22
N ASN A 687 -15.33 22.39 27.74
CA ASN A 687 -14.13 22.30 26.92
C ASN A 687 -13.70 20.83 26.75
N ASP A 688 -13.60 20.37 25.50
CA ASP A 688 -13.01 19.08 25.16
C ASP A 688 -11.48 19.18 24.97
N TYR A 689 -11.00 20.35 24.56
CA TYR A 689 -9.59 20.64 24.33
C TYR A 689 -9.17 21.93 25.04
N VAL A 690 -7.98 21.92 25.65
CA VAL A 690 -7.35 23.07 26.30
C VAL A 690 -5.83 22.98 26.07
N ASP A 691 -5.24 24.00 25.43
CA ASP A 691 -3.79 24.20 25.38
C ASP A 691 -3.45 25.69 25.39
N GLY A 692 -2.17 26.02 25.31
CA GLY A 692 -1.69 27.40 25.38
C GLY A 692 -0.36 27.60 24.68
N ILE A 693 -0.14 28.83 24.23
CA ILE A 693 1.12 29.26 23.61
C ILE A 693 1.56 30.55 24.27
N VAL A 694 2.76 30.55 24.85
CA VAL A 694 3.38 31.75 25.43
C VAL A 694 4.40 32.28 24.44
N TYR A 695 4.13 33.43 23.84
CA TYR A 695 4.99 34.07 22.85
C TYR A 695 6.07 34.94 23.51
N SER A 696 5.74 35.56 24.63
CA SER A 696 6.62 36.42 25.41
C SER A 696 6.13 36.52 26.86
N PRO A 697 6.88 37.14 27.77
CA PRO A 697 6.42 37.41 29.13
C PRO A 697 5.10 38.20 29.22
N THR A 698 4.73 38.93 28.16
CA THR A 698 3.55 39.81 28.11
C THR A 698 2.49 39.39 27.08
N HIS A 699 2.72 38.28 26.37
CA HIS A 699 1.78 37.77 25.38
C HIS A 699 1.72 36.26 25.44
N ALA A 700 0.61 35.76 25.98
CA ALA A 700 0.22 34.37 25.91
C ALA A 700 -1.20 34.24 25.33
N VAL A 701 -1.49 33.06 24.79
CA VAL A 701 -2.80 32.71 24.25
C VAL A 701 -3.19 31.36 24.81
N ILE A 702 -4.33 31.29 25.47
CA ILE A 702 -4.96 30.02 25.88
C ILE A 702 -6.01 29.67 24.84
N ILE A 703 -5.96 28.46 24.33
CA ILE A 703 -6.84 27.95 23.30
C ILE A 703 -7.77 26.93 23.94
N THR A 704 -9.07 27.14 23.78
CA THR A 704 -10.11 26.20 24.26
C THR A 704 -10.93 25.71 23.08
N GLY A 705 -11.23 24.41 23.02
CA GLY A 705 -12.02 23.79 21.96
C GLY A 705 -13.18 22.96 22.50
N SER A 706 -14.35 23.08 21.88
CA SER A 706 -15.50 22.20 22.14
C SER A 706 -15.94 21.50 20.85
N LEU A 707 -16.15 20.19 20.91
CA LEU A 707 -16.65 19.36 19.82
C LEU A 707 -18.10 19.74 19.48
N THR A 708 -18.39 20.00 18.21
CA THR A 708 -19.74 20.40 17.77
C THR A 708 -20.07 19.94 16.36
N ASP A 709 -21.36 19.67 16.11
CA ASP A 709 -21.91 19.45 14.77
C ASP A 709 -22.52 20.73 14.18
N SER A 710 -22.67 21.79 15.00
CA SER A 710 -23.25 23.05 14.58
C SER A 710 -22.38 23.70 13.50
N PRO A 711 -22.96 24.13 12.37
CA PRO A 711 -22.22 24.82 11.34
C PRO A 711 -21.72 26.19 11.84
N PRO A 712 -20.61 26.71 11.29
CA PRO A 712 -20.15 28.05 11.59
C PRO A 712 -21.21 29.10 11.30
N ALA A 713 -21.23 30.16 12.11
CA ALA A 713 -21.99 31.36 11.78
C ALA A 713 -21.49 31.97 10.46
N PRO A 714 -22.36 32.59 9.64
CA PRO A 714 -21.93 33.24 8.39
C PRO A 714 -20.85 34.32 8.59
N SER A 715 -20.78 34.91 9.78
CA SER A 715 -19.79 35.90 10.19
C SER A 715 -18.43 35.33 10.63
N SER A 716 -18.29 34.01 10.79
CA SER A 716 -17.05 33.33 11.20
C SER A 716 -16.83 32.10 10.30
N PRO A 717 -16.20 32.26 9.12
CA PRO A 717 -16.00 31.15 8.18
C PRO A 717 -15.11 30.04 8.77
N LEU A 718 -15.20 28.83 8.20
CA LEU A 718 -14.34 27.71 8.59
C LEU A 718 -12.85 28.08 8.46
N GLN A 719 -12.07 27.71 9.47
CA GLN A 719 -10.61 27.82 9.43
C GLN A 719 -9.99 26.44 9.25
N THR A 720 -9.07 26.33 8.27
CA THR A 720 -8.27 25.14 8.00
C THR A 720 -6.78 25.44 8.16
N PHE A 721 -5.95 24.41 8.34
CA PHE A 721 -4.52 24.59 8.58
C PHE A 721 -3.63 23.74 7.68
N SER A 722 -4.19 22.73 6.98
CA SER A 722 -3.43 21.76 6.20
C SER A 722 -3.06 22.22 4.78
N SER A 723 -3.69 23.26 4.25
CA SER A 723 -3.43 23.71 2.87
C SER A 723 -2.19 24.59 2.77
N PRO A 724 -1.45 24.56 1.64
CA PRO A 724 -0.22 25.34 1.47
C PRO A 724 -0.38 26.84 1.75
N TRP A 725 -1.57 27.40 1.48
CA TRP A 725 -1.89 28.81 1.70
C TRP A 725 -2.44 29.14 3.09
N ASP A 726 -2.81 28.13 3.87
CA ASP A 726 -3.31 28.32 5.23
C ASP A 726 -2.19 28.88 6.12
N PRO A 727 -2.53 29.70 7.14
CA PRO A 727 -1.55 30.09 8.16
C PRO A 727 -1.09 28.85 8.94
N TRP A 728 0.11 28.91 9.53
CA TRP A 728 0.46 27.94 10.58
C TRP A 728 -0.35 28.28 11.83
N PHE A 729 -0.83 27.25 12.56
CA PHE A 729 -1.76 27.43 13.67
C PHE A 729 -1.29 28.45 14.71
N TYR A 730 -0.01 28.39 15.11
CA TYR A 730 0.52 29.33 16.10
C TYR A 730 0.56 30.78 15.58
N LEU A 731 0.94 31.02 14.31
CA LEU A 731 0.90 32.37 13.75
C LEU A 731 -0.52 32.92 13.64
N HIS A 732 -1.47 32.04 13.36
CA HIS A 732 -2.90 32.39 13.34
C HIS A 732 -3.38 32.83 14.72
N ALA A 733 -3.11 32.02 15.75
CA ALA A 733 -3.44 32.36 17.14
C ALA A 733 -2.76 33.66 17.60
N GLN A 734 -1.50 33.88 17.22
CA GLN A 734 -0.77 35.12 17.50
C GLN A 734 -1.42 36.33 16.80
N SER A 735 -1.81 36.19 15.54
CA SER A 735 -2.44 37.26 14.76
C SER A 735 -3.77 37.69 15.35
N LEU A 736 -4.63 36.73 15.71
CA LEU A 736 -5.95 36.98 16.29
C LEU A 736 -5.88 37.69 17.65
N THR A 737 -4.79 37.51 18.38
CA THR A 737 -4.61 38.05 19.74
C THR A 737 -3.52 39.12 19.81
N SER A 738 -3.13 39.68 18.66
CA SER A 738 -2.11 40.72 18.60
C SER A 738 -2.53 41.98 19.37
N THR A 739 -3.82 42.30 19.33
CA THR A 739 -4.46 43.35 20.15
C THR A 739 -5.44 42.76 21.15
N PRO A 740 -5.62 43.37 22.35
CA PRO A 740 -6.71 43.01 23.25
C PRO A 740 -8.07 43.22 22.58
N THR A 741 -9.00 42.30 22.80
CA THR A 741 -10.39 42.36 22.32
C THR A 741 -11.35 42.21 23.49
N GLU A 742 -12.57 42.77 23.40
CA GLU A 742 -13.58 42.66 24.46
C GLU A 742 -14.04 41.21 24.68
N SER A 743 -14.08 40.41 23.61
CA SER A 743 -14.38 38.98 23.65
C SER A 743 -13.27 38.16 22.97
N PRO A 744 -13.03 36.91 23.42
CA PRO A 744 -12.09 36.01 22.75
C PRO A 744 -12.50 35.76 21.29
N PRO A 745 -11.59 35.92 20.31
CA PRO A 745 -11.85 35.52 18.94
C PRO A 745 -12.23 34.04 18.86
N GLU A 746 -13.09 33.67 17.90
CA GLU A 746 -13.61 32.31 17.76
C GLU A 746 -13.55 31.81 16.32
N ASN A 747 -13.23 30.53 16.15
CA ASN A 747 -13.20 29.83 14.87
C ASN A 747 -13.93 28.47 14.93
N HIS A 748 -14.49 28.04 13.82
CA HIS A 748 -14.87 26.63 13.62
C HIS A 748 -13.82 25.95 12.75
N ILE A 749 -13.22 24.88 13.27
CA ILE A 749 -12.17 24.13 12.59
C ILE A 749 -12.69 22.71 12.35
N PRO A 750 -12.61 22.16 11.13
CA PRO A 750 -12.93 20.76 10.89
C PRO A 750 -12.16 19.84 11.82
N LEU A 751 -12.80 18.81 12.37
CA LEU A 751 -12.21 17.98 13.44
C LEU A 751 -10.80 17.51 13.12
N ALA A 752 -10.60 16.86 11.97
CA ALA A 752 -9.29 16.35 11.57
C ALA A 752 -8.24 17.46 11.34
N GLU A 753 -8.65 18.65 10.90
CA GLU A 753 -7.77 19.81 10.76
C GLU A 753 -7.32 20.32 12.14
N TYR A 754 -8.19 20.26 13.16
CA TYR A 754 -7.84 20.61 14.52
C TYR A 754 -6.87 19.61 15.15
N LEU A 755 -7.13 18.30 14.97
CA LEU A 755 -6.28 17.23 15.51
C LEU A 755 -4.83 17.35 15.01
N PHE A 756 -4.62 17.71 13.74
CA PHE A 756 -3.29 17.83 13.13
C PHE A 756 -2.84 19.28 12.90
N ARG A 757 -3.42 20.24 13.63
CA ARG A 757 -3.20 21.69 13.45
C ARG A 757 -1.72 22.13 13.53
N TYR A 758 -0.89 21.36 14.24
CA TYR A 758 0.53 21.65 14.42
C TYR A 758 1.46 20.94 13.42
N ASP A 759 0.94 20.13 12.49
CA ASP A 759 1.77 19.42 11.51
C ASP A 759 2.56 20.38 10.60
N ARG A 760 1.87 21.39 10.05
CA ARG A 760 2.53 22.44 9.26
C ARG A 760 3.29 23.37 10.18
N GLY A 761 4.61 23.36 10.04
CA GLY A 761 5.54 24.10 10.89
C GLY A 761 6.03 23.36 12.12
N GLY A 762 5.43 22.20 12.49
CA GLY A 762 5.83 21.46 13.70
C GLY A 762 5.77 22.36 14.92
N PHE A 763 4.57 22.87 15.22
CA PHE A 763 4.36 24.07 16.04
C PHE A 763 5.04 25.30 15.41
N TRP A 764 6.15 25.78 15.99
CA TRP A 764 6.98 26.89 15.51
C TRP A 764 8.40 26.45 15.14
N VAL A 765 8.74 25.17 15.31
CA VAL A 765 10.11 24.67 15.07
C VAL A 765 10.52 24.83 13.61
N GLY A 766 9.57 24.79 12.67
CA GLY A 766 9.81 25.04 11.25
C GLY A 766 10.41 26.43 10.97
N ALA A 767 10.16 27.43 11.83
CA ALA A 767 10.78 28.76 11.71
C ALA A 767 12.31 28.70 11.91
N ALA A 768 12.81 27.72 12.69
CA ALA A 768 14.25 27.51 12.87
C ALA A 768 14.95 27.10 11.57
N ALA A 769 14.24 26.46 10.63
CA ALA A 769 14.80 26.16 9.31
C ALA A 769 15.09 27.46 8.52
N PHE A 770 14.23 28.47 8.62
CA PHE A 770 14.45 29.77 7.99
C PHE A 770 15.57 30.56 8.69
N GLN A 771 15.75 30.39 10.00
CA GLN A 771 16.91 30.95 10.71
C GLN A 771 18.22 30.27 10.28
N TYR A 772 18.20 28.96 10.03
CA TYR A 772 19.35 28.21 9.52
C TYR A 772 19.70 28.63 8.08
N PHE A 773 18.68 28.76 7.22
CA PHE A 773 18.79 29.26 5.85
C PHE A 773 18.46 30.75 5.80
N SER A 774 19.22 31.58 6.52
CA SER A 774 18.89 32.99 6.81
C SER A 774 18.66 33.90 5.59
N TRP A 775 19.08 33.49 4.40
CA TRP A 775 18.81 34.22 3.14
C TRP A 775 17.42 33.91 2.56
N VAL A 776 16.70 32.91 3.08
CA VAL A 776 15.31 32.62 2.72
C VAL A 776 14.40 33.38 3.69
N PRO A 777 13.66 34.40 3.24
CA PRO A 777 12.86 35.20 4.14
C PRO A 777 11.66 34.41 4.68
N PHE A 778 11.28 34.61 5.95
CA PHE A 778 10.12 33.95 6.56
C PHE A 778 8.81 34.68 6.22
N THR A 779 8.25 34.41 5.03
CA THR A 779 7.05 35.07 4.52
C THR A 779 5.95 34.05 4.19
N ARG A 780 4.72 34.52 3.96
CA ARG A 780 3.62 33.65 3.49
C ARG A 780 3.99 32.94 2.18
N PHE A 781 4.66 33.64 1.26
CA PHE A 781 5.07 33.08 -0.03
C PHE A 781 6.10 31.97 0.10
N THR A 782 7.16 32.17 0.90
CA THR A 782 8.21 31.15 1.05
C THR A 782 7.72 29.92 1.81
N ARG A 783 6.82 30.08 2.78
CA ARG A 783 6.15 28.96 3.44
C ARG A 783 5.29 28.16 2.46
N TRP A 784 4.56 28.82 1.58
CA TRP A 784 3.80 28.17 0.50
C TRP A 784 4.72 27.43 -0.48
N PHE A 785 5.79 28.08 -0.96
CA PHE A 785 6.71 27.51 -1.94
C PHE A 785 7.44 26.27 -1.42
N LEU A 786 7.77 26.27 -0.12
CA LEU A 786 8.49 25.19 0.54
C LEU A 786 7.58 24.21 1.30
N ASP A 787 6.27 24.27 1.10
CA ASP A 787 5.26 23.61 1.93
C ASP A 787 5.54 22.12 2.15
N ASP A 788 5.90 21.40 1.08
CA ASP A 788 6.22 19.96 1.16
C ASP A 788 7.35 19.62 2.14
N PHE A 789 8.22 20.57 2.46
CA PHE A 789 9.33 20.40 3.40
C PHE A 789 9.00 20.83 4.82
N LEU A 790 7.85 21.49 5.03
CA LEU A 790 7.44 22.13 6.28
C LEU A 790 6.43 21.30 7.08
N HIS A 791 6.20 20.05 6.69
CA HIS A 791 5.44 19.07 7.48
C HIS A 791 6.35 18.27 8.42
N THR A 792 5.82 17.85 9.57
CA THR A 792 6.61 17.25 10.67
C THR A 792 7.51 16.11 10.22
N ARG A 793 6.99 15.12 9.49
CA ARG A 793 7.76 13.95 9.02
C ARG A 793 8.97 14.37 8.16
N MET A 794 8.79 15.34 7.27
CA MET A 794 9.84 15.88 6.40
C MET A 794 10.89 16.67 7.20
N MET A 795 10.44 17.51 8.14
CA MET A 795 11.32 18.31 8.99
C MET A 795 12.16 17.44 9.93
N TYR A 796 11.57 16.44 10.59
CA TYR A 796 12.31 15.53 11.46
C TYR A 796 13.37 14.74 10.68
N ARG A 797 13.05 14.24 9.48
CA ARG A 797 14.02 13.57 8.61
C ARG A 797 15.15 14.51 8.19
N ALA A 798 14.84 15.77 7.88
CA ALA A 798 15.86 16.76 7.55
C ALA A 798 16.76 17.10 8.75
N LEU A 799 16.17 17.27 9.95
CA LEU A 799 16.88 17.56 11.19
C LEU A 799 17.83 16.41 11.60
N HIS A 800 17.36 15.16 11.53
CA HIS A 800 18.19 14.00 11.82
C HIS A 800 19.24 13.74 10.73
N GLY A 801 18.87 13.92 9.47
CA GLY A 801 19.76 13.75 8.31
C GLY A 801 20.93 14.72 8.34
N SER A 802 20.66 15.99 8.67
CA SER A 802 21.66 17.06 8.81
C SER A 802 22.57 16.85 10.03
N GLY A 803 22.03 16.25 11.10
CA GLY A 803 22.70 16.10 12.39
C GLY A 803 22.57 17.32 13.29
N GLU A 804 21.72 18.30 12.92
CA GLU A 804 21.45 19.49 13.74
C GLU A 804 20.58 19.20 14.97
N SER A 805 19.97 18.01 15.07
CA SER A 805 19.27 17.58 16.30
C SER A 805 20.17 17.61 17.55
N ALA A 806 21.49 17.52 17.40
CA ALA A 806 22.45 17.61 18.52
C ALA A 806 22.63 19.05 19.07
N ARG A 807 22.04 20.07 18.44
CA ARG A 807 22.13 21.48 18.83
C ARG A 807 20.76 22.11 19.08
N PHE A 808 19.70 21.30 19.00
CA PHE A 808 18.33 21.74 19.15
C PHE A 808 17.78 21.15 20.45
N ILE A 809 17.25 22.01 21.32
CA ILE A 809 16.56 21.58 22.53
C ILE A 809 15.14 21.21 22.10
N VAL A 810 14.75 19.96 22.35
CA VAL A 810 13.38 19.47 22.16
C VAL A 810 12.99 18.74 23.44
N GLN A 811 12.34 19.43 24.38
CA GLN A 811 11.94 18.86 25.66
C GLN A 811 10.50 19.18 26.00
N ASP A 812 9.78 18.16 26.47
CA ASP A 812 8.49 18.30 27.16
C ASP A 812 8.70 18.02 28.65
N ILE A 813 8.24 18.97 29.46
CA ILE A 813 8.48 19.02 30.89
C ILE A 813 7.15 19.23 31.59
N ALA A 814 6.69 18.24 32.34
CA ALA A 814 5.52 18.35 33.18
C ALA A 814 5.87 19.04 34.49
N MET A 815 5.29 20.21 34.72
CA MET A 815 5.48 21.04 35.91
C MET A 815 4.21 21.07 36.77
N PRO A 816 4.33 21.09 38.10
CA PRO A 816 3.21 21.42 38.97
C PRO A 816 2.72 22.84 38.68
N PHE A 817 1.40 23.06 38.61
CA PHE A 817 0.83 24.39 38.36
C PHE A 817 1.39 25.48 39.29
N ALA A 818 1.64 25.14 40.55
CA ALA A 818 2.18 26.06 41.56
C ALA A 818 3.61 26.57 41.26
N THR A 819 4.42 25.80 40.53
CA THR A 819 5.81 26.14 40.23
C THR A 819 6.05 26.50 38.76
N THR A 820 5.06 26.33 37.88
CA THR A 820 5.22 26.59 36.43
C THR A 820 5.63 28.02 36.09
N SER A 821 5.13 29.06 36.79
CA SER A 821 5.55 30.46 36.51
C SER A 821 7.06 30.64 36.71
N LYS A 822 7.58 30.13 37.84
CA LYS A 822 9.01 30.18 38.16
C LYS A 822 9.86 29.39 37.16
N PHE A 823 9.32 28.27 36.66
CA PHE A 823 9.98 27.50 35.62
C PHE A 823 10.05 28.27 34.29
N ILE A 824 8.96 28.92 33.88
CA ILE A 824 8.94 29.74 32.65
C ILE A 824 9.90 30.93 32.76
N GLU A 825 9.94 31.61 33.91
CA GLU A 825 10.92 32.67 34.20
C GLU A 825 12.36 32.18 34.07
N TYR A 826 12.65 30.97 34.56
CA TYR A 826 13.96 30.33 34.36
C TYR A 826 14.24 30.06 32.87
N THR A 827 13.29 29.49 32.12
CA THR A 827 13.52 29.22 30.69
C THR A 827 13.76 30.50 29.90
N SER A 828 13.06 31.59 30.24
CA SER A 828 13.24 32.91 29.64
C SER A 828 14.66 33.47 29.90
N SER A 829 15.11 33.43 31.14
CA SER A 829 16.40 34.00 31.56
C SER A 829 17.61 33.14 31.20
N SER A 830 17.48 31.82 31.27
CA SER A 830 18.59 30.87 31.08
C SER A 830 18.74 30.37 29.64
N LEU A 831 17.62 30.16 28.94
CA LEU A 831 17.59 29.57 27.59
C LEU A 831 17.17 30.57 26.51
N GLY A 832 16.34 31.56 26.83
CA GLY A 832 15.84 32.55 25.87
C GLY A 832 14.97 31.95 24.77
N ILE A 833 14.36 30.78 25.01
CA ILE A 833 13.55 30.06 24.03
C ILE A 833 12.10 30.53 24.11
N TRP A 834 11.59 30.99 22.98
CA TRP A 834 10.20 31.36 22.75
C TRP A 834 9.78 30.96 21.33
N PRO A 835 8.50 30.64 21.08
CA PRO A 835 7.40 30.44 22.05
C PRO A 835 7.57 29.20 22.95
N LEU A 836 6.72 29.07 23.97
CA LEU A 836 6.57 27.87 24.81
C LEU A 836 5.15 27.29 24.67
N TRP A 837 5.03 25.96 24.65
CA TRP A 837 3.73 25.27 24.62
C TRP A 837 3.29 24.93 26.02
N LEU A 838 2.03 25.21 26.36
CA LEU A 838 1.43 24.86 27.64
C LEU A 838 0.30 23.87 27.41
N CYS A 839 0.35 22.71 28.03
CA CYS A 839 -0.69 21.69 27.88
C CYS A 839 -1.03 21.04 29.23
N PRO A 840 -2.27 21.19 29.74
CA PRO A 840 -2.68 20.60 31.01
C PRO A 840 -2.77 19.07 30.88
N LEU A 841 -2.23 18.36 31.87
CA LEU A 841 -2.11 16.90 31.90
C LEU A 841 -2.59 16.34 33.23
N GLN A 842 -3.13 15.12 33.22
CA GLN A 842 -3.44 14.41 34.46
C GLN A 842 -2.19 13.87 35.14
N ARG A 843 -2.09 14.07 36.45
CA ARG A 843 -1.02 13.51 37.29
C ARG A 843 -1.20 12.00 37.47
N LYS A 844 -0.11 11.23 37.41
CA LYS A 844 -0.10 9.80 37.78
C LYS A 844 0.49 9.57 39.18
N GLY A 845 0.28 8.37 39.73
CA GLY A 845 0.85 7.95 41.01
C GLY A 845 2.10 7.10 40.81
N PRO A 846 3.18 7.28 41.60
CA PRO A 846 4.35 6.40 41.55
C PRO A 846 4.04 5.02 42.15
N PRO A 847 4.78 3.96 41.74
CA PRO A 847 5.83 3.98 40.73
C PRO A 847 5.27 4.00 39.29
N THR A 848 5.82 4.87 38.44
CA THR A 848 5.45 4.98 37.02
C THR A 848 6.51 5.77 36.26
N PHE A 849 6.61 5.56 34.94
CA PHE A 849 7.41 6.41 34.05
C PHE A 849 6.65 7.65 33.53
N HIS A 850 5.35 7.74 33.84
CA HIS A 850 4.55 8.93 33.52
C HIS A 850 4.75 10.04 34.56
N PRO A 851 4.52 11.31 34.20
CA PRO A 851 4.67 12.42 35.13
C PRO A 851 3.82 12.30 36.39
N PHE A 852 4.47 12.49 37.53
CA PHE A 852 3.89 12.80 38.83
C PHE A 852 4.62 14.01 39.44
N THR A 853 4.16 14.49 40.59
CA THR A 853 4.77 15.65 41.26
C THR A 853 5.36 15.30 42.62
N THR A 854 6.48 15.95 42.96
CA THR A 854 7.03 16.05 44.31
C THR A 854 7.05 17.51 44.79
N THR A 855 6.03 18.31 44.40
CA THR A 855 5.97 19.76 44.67
C THR A 855 6.48 20.09 46.08
N PRO A 856 7.50 20.95 46.23
CA PRO A 856 8.01 21.28 47.55
C PRO A 856 6.97 22.01 48.40
N LYS A 857 6.93 21.73 49.70
CA LYS A 857 5.84 22.17 50.60
C LYS A 857 5.68 23.69 50.64
N GLU A 858 6.78 24.42 50.51
CA GLU A 858 6.81 25.90 50.51
C GLU A 858 6.12 26.54 49.31
N TYR A 859 5.78 25.78 48.27
CA TYR A 859 5.01 26.25 47.10
C TYR A 859 3.53 25.83 47.15
N LEU A 860 3.10 25.08 48.17
CA LEU A 860 1.72 24.62 48.32
C LEU A 860 0.92 25.58 49.20
N LYS A 861 -0.27 26.00 48.76
CA LYS A 861 -1.25 26.61 49.65
C LYS A 861 -1.98 25.54 50.47
N GLU A 862 -2.63 25.94 51.57
CA GLU A 862 -3.43 25.04 52.42
C GLU A 862 -4.48 24.29 51.56
N GLY A 863 -4.43 22.95 51.55
CA GLY A 863 -5.29 22.10 50.72
C GLY A 863 -4.81 21.81 49.28
N GLU A 864 -3.76 22.45 48.77
CA GLU A 864 -3.26 22.24 47.38
C GLU A 864 -2.34 21.03 47.20
N GLY A 865 -1.97 20.30 48.26
CA GLY A 865 -1.13 19.08 48.18
C GLY A 865 -1.74 17.93 47.36
N GLY A 866 -3.02 18.03 46.99
CA GLY A 866 -3.78 17.04 46.24
C GLY A 866 -4.03 17.36 44.76
N ASP A 867 -3.38 18.37 44.16
CA ASP A 867 -3.64 18.75 42.75
C ASP A 867 -3.49 17.53 41.81
N LYS A 868 -4.56 17.24 41.08
CA LYS A 868 -4.67 16.11 40.13
C LYS A 868 -4.10 16.46 38.75
N MET A 869 -3.75 17.73 38.51
CA MET A 869 -3.24 18.21 37.23
C MET A 869 -1.77 18.65 37.33
N MET A 870 -1.08 18.51 36.21
CA MET A 870 0.22 19.10 35.93
C MET A 870 0.14 19.88 34.62
N LEU A 871 1.12 20.74 34.34
CA LEU A 871 1.18 21.52 33.12
C LEU A 871 2.45 21.15 32.35
N ASN A 872 2.31 20.58 31.16
CA ASN A 872 3.43 20.42 30.24
C ASN A 872 3.90 21.78 29.77
N VAL A 873 5.22 21.97 29.74
CA VAL A 873 5.91 23.12 29.17
C VAL A 873 6.83 22.60 28.06
N GLY A 874 6.41 22.78 26.81
CA GLY A 874 7.18 22.43 25.63
C GLY A 874 8.26 23.48 25.35
N VAL A 875 9.53 23.10 25.56
CA VAL A 875 10.71 23.95 25.35
C VAL A 875 11.43 23.49 24.09
N TRP A 876 11.14 24.16 22.97
CA TRP A 876 11.64 23.78 21.64
C TRP A 876 12.34 24.94 20.93
N GLY A 877 13.65 24.84 20.74
CA GLY A 877 14.45 25.91 20.14
C GLY A 877 15.93 25.61 20.02
N TRP A 878 16.69 26.56 19.48
CA TRP A 878 18.14 26.45 19.39
C TRP A 878 18.78 26.45 20.78
N GLY A 879 19.64 25.47 21.04
CA GLY A 879 20.51 25.46 22.21
C GLY A 879 21.87 26.10 21.95
N PRO A 880 22.76 26.10 22.95
CA PRO A 880 24.12 26.59 22.80
C PRO A 880 24.88 25.92 21.63
N LYS A 881 25.72 26.68 20.93
CA LYS A 881 26.50 26.15 19.80
C LYS A 881 27.60 25.18 20.23
N GLN A 882 28.16 25.38 21.42
CA GLN A 882 29.24 24.55 21.95
C GLN A 882 28.67 23.28 22.61
N PRO A 883 29.11 22.08 22.23
CA PRO A 883 28.57 20.82 22.78
C PRO A 883 28.68 20.72 24.31
N ALA A 884 29.79 21.16 24.90
CA ALA A 884 29.96 21.12 26.36
C ALA A 884 28.96 22.04 27.09
N GLU A 885 28.73 23.24 26.54
CA GLU A 885 27.74 24.18 27.06
C GLU A 885 26.30 23.67 26.86
N PHE A 886 26.02 23.03 25.73
CA PHE A 886 24.73 22.39 25.47
C PHE A 886 24.42 21.32 26.52
N VAL A 887 25.37 20.43 26.81
CA VAL A 887 25.22 19.42 27.88
C VAL A 887 25.03 20.08 29.25
N ARG A 888 25.86 21.09 29.58
CA ARG A 888 25.73 21.83 30.85
C ARG A 888 24.34 22.46 31.01
N LYS A 889 23.83 23.14 29.98
CA LYS A 889 22.49 23.75 30.00
C LYS A 889 21.37 22.73 30.14
N ASN A 890 21.50 21.55 29.53
CA ASN A 890 20.53 20.48 29.74
C ASN A 890 20.57 19.94 31.19
N ARG A 891 21.76 19.81 31.80
CA ARG A 891 21.91 19.43 33.22
C ARG A 891 21.34 20.49 34.17
N GLU A 892 21.59 21.78 33.90
CA GLU A 892 21.02 22.90 34.67
C GLU A 892 19.48 22.90 34.59
N LEU A 893 18.93 22.65 33.39
CA LEU A 893 17.49 22.51 33.18
C LEU A 893 16.91 21.34 33.96
N GLU A 894 17.55 20.16 33.87
CA GLU A 894 17.18 18.95 34.60
C GLU A 894 17.18 19.16 36.14
N ALA A 895 18.18 19.86 36.67
CA ALA A 895 18.25 20.23 38.08
C ALA A 895 17.11 21.18 38.48
N LYS A 896 16.79 22.17 37.63
CA LYS A 896 15.70 23.12 37.88
C LYS A 896 14.33 22.45 37.86
N VAL A 897 14.11 21.50 36.95
CA VAL A 897 12.89 20.69 36.90
C VAL A 897 12.70 19.92 38.21
N LYS A 898 13.76 19.27 38.70
CA LYS A 898 13.74 18.54 39.98
C LYS A 898 13.47 19.47 41.17
N GLU A 899 14.16 20.62 41.23
CA GLU A 899 13.98 21.64 42.28
C GLU A 899 12.51 22.07 42.40
N LEU A 900 11.82 22.22 41.27
CA LEU A 900 10.45 22.71 41.20
C LEU A 900 9.40 21.58 41.23
N GLY A 901 9.81 20.33 41.49
CA GLY A 901 8.93 19.16 41.60
C GLY A 901 8.33 18.69 40.26
N GLY A 902 8.94 19.03 39.13
CA GLY A 902 8.53 18.60 37.80
C GLY A 902 9.21 17.32 37.32
N MET A 903 8.81 16.86 36.14
CA MET A 903 9.36 15.67 35.48
C MET A 903 9.49 15.87 33.98
N LYS A 904 10.51 15.25 33.38
CA LYS A 904 10.75 15.29 31.92
C LYS A 904 10.20 14.05 31.22
N TRP A 905 9.71 14.22 29.99
CA TRP A 905 9.36 13.09 29.13
C TRP A 905 10.60 12.35 28.62
N LEU A 906 10.52 11.01 28.61
CA LEU A 906 11.65 10.13 28.30
C LEU A 906 11.95 9.95 26.80
N TYR A 907 11.13 10.53 25.90
CA TYR A 907 11.46 10.52 24.46
C TYR A 907 12.63 11.48 24.14
N ALA A 908 12.83 12.50 24.97
CA ALA A 908 13.91 13.46 24.84
C ALA A 908 15.21 12.91 25.42
N HIS A 909 16.33 13.51 25.00
CA HIS A 909 17.65 13.16 25.55
C HIS A 909 17.71 13.41 27.05
N THR A 910 18.24 12.43 27.77
CA THR A 910 18.40 12.47 29.22
C THR A 910 19.87 12.54 29.60
N TYR A 911 20.20 13.48 30.49
CA TYR A 911 21.55 13.70 31.02
C TYR A 911 21.62 13.42 32.52
N TYR A 912 20.55 12.92 33.14
CA TYR A 912 20.56 12.40 34.51
C TYR A 912 21.60 11.28 34.66
N ASP A 913 22.36 11.34 35.74
CA ASP A 913 23.20 10.22 36.17
C ASP A 913 22.28 9.11 36.70
N GLN A 914 22.76 7.86 36.66
CA GLN A 914 21.92 6.71 36.99
C GLN A 914 21.38 6.78 38.44
N GLU A 915 22.18 7.28 39.38
CA GLU A 915 21.81 7.44 40.79
C GLU A 915 20.74 8.51 41.00
N GLU A 916 20.68 9.52 40.12
CA GLU A 916 19.66 10.57 40.14
C GLU A 916 18.37 10.12 39.47
N PHE A 917 18.49 9.28 38.43
CA PHE A 917 17.38 8.86 37.58
C PHE A 917 16.32 8.06 38.34
N TRP A 918 16.71 6.96 38.98
CA TRP A 918 15.75 6.01 39.56
C TRP A 918 14.91 6.57 40.71
N PRO A 919 15.46 7.36 41.66
CA PRO A 919 14.65 7.98 42.72
C PRO A 919 13.48 8.82 42.17
N MET A 920 13.64 9.46 41.01
CA MET A 920 12.58 10.27 40.38
C MET A 920 11.41 9.43 39.86
N TYR A 921 11.57 8.12 39.70
CA TYR A 921 10.53 7.21 39.20
C TYR A 921 10.08 6.19 40.27
N GLY A 922 10.19 6.56 41.55
CA GLY A 922 9.80 5.69 42.67
C GLY A 922 10.83 4.62 43.03
N GLY A 923 12.09 4.80 42.63
CA GLY A 923 13.17 3.85 42.85
C GLY A 923 13.29 2.80 41.74
N ARG A 924 14.36 2.00 41.81
CA ARG A 924 14.68 0.98 40.77
C ARG A 924 14.01 -0.38 41.03
N GLY A 925 13.77 -0.72 42.30
CA GLY A 925 13.39 -2.07 42.72
C GLY A 925 12.11 -2.61 42.08
N TRP A 926 11.07 -1.78 41.92
CA TRP A 926 9.81 -2.19 41.26
C TRP A 926 10.04 -2.56 39.78
N TYR A 927 10.90 -1.81 39.10
CA TYR A 927 11.20 -2.00 37.69
C TYR A 927 12.11 -3.21 37.49
N ASP A 928 13.12 -3.39 38.34
CA ASP A 928 13.97 -4.59 38.32
C ASP A 928 13.15 -5.85 38.62
N ALA A 929 12.20 -5.81 39.56
CA ALA A 929 11.29 -6.92 39.84
C ALA A 929 10.43 -7.30 38.61
N LEU A 930 9.92 -6.31 37.86
CA LEU A 930 9.23 -6.56 36.60
C LEU A 930 10.17 -7.16 35.54
N ARG A 931 11.40 -6.64 35.44
CA ARG A 931 12.37 -7.16 34.48
C ARG A 931 12.75 -8.60 34.78
N GLU A 932 12.89 -8.97 36.05
CA GLU A 932 13.13 -10.33 36.47
C GLU A 932 11.92 -11.22 36.16
N LYS A 933 10.73 -10.82 36.61
CA LYS A 933 9.48 -11.55 36.38
C LYS A 933 9.21 -11.82 34.89
N TYR A 934 9.46 -10.85 34.03
CA TYR A 934 9.22 -10.92 32.58
C TYR A 934 10.49 -11.19 31.75
N LYS A 935 11.56 -11.66 32.40
CA LYS A 935 12.83 -12.09 31.79
C LYS A 935 13.50 -11.04 30.88
N ALA A 936 13.26 -9.76 31.12
CA ALA A 936 13.75 -8.65 30.30
C ALA A 936 15.25 -8.33 30.49
N GLY A 937 16.02 -9.21 31.16
CA GLY A 937 17.43 -9.00 31.49
C GLY A 937 18.35 -8.76 30.28
N THR A 938 18.04 -9.35 29.12
CA THR A 938 18.79 -9.16 27.87
C THR A 938 18.47 -7.85 27.14
N LEU A 939 17.40 -7.17 27.53
CA LEU A 939 17.01 -5.87 26.98
C LEU A 939 17.70 -4.74 27.75
N PRO A 940 18.06 -3.62 27.11
CA PRO A 940 18.54 -2.44 27.82
C PRO A 940 17.48 -1.93 28.80
N SER A 941 17.90 -1.34 29.92
CA SER A 941 17.00 -0.64 30.85
C SER A 941 16.44 0.64 30.22
N VAL A 942 15.43 1.25 30.87
CA VAL A 942 14.93 2.57 30.46
C VAL A 942 16.05 3.60 30.43
N TRP A 943 16.89 3.65 31.48
CA TRP A 943 18.02 4.57 31.54
C TRP A 943 19.00 4.34 30.37
N ASP A 944 19.35 3.09 30.06
CA ASP A 944 20.25 2.77 28.93
C ASP A 944 19.70 3.23 27.57
N LYS A 945 18.37 3.30 27.42
CA LYS A 945 17.74 3.76 26.18
C LYS A 945 17.71 5.27 26.03
N VAL A 946 17.55 6.00 27.13
CA VAL A 946 17.25 7.46 27.12
C VAL A 946 18.47 8.32 27.46
N HIS A 947 19.44 7.76 28.19
CA HIS A 947 20.65 8.46 28.61
C HIS A 947 21.57 8.77 27.42
N VAL A 948 22.19 9.94 27.45
CA VAL A 948 23.21 10.38 26.49
C VAL A 948 24.59 10.23 27.10
N ASP A 949 25.35 9.26 26.58
CA ASP A 949 26.78 9.14 26.88
C ASP A 949 27.55 10.31 26.22
N ALA A 950 27.87 11.31 27.05
CA ALA A 950 28.56 12.53 26.63
C ALA A 950 30.01 12.28 26.18
N ASP A 951 30.66 11.21 26.66
CA ASP A 951 32.05 10.89 26.33
C ASP A 951 32.16 10.05 25.05
N ALA A 952 31.25 9.10 24.81
CA ALA A 952 31.13 8.43 23.51
C ALA A 952 30.70 9.39 22.39
N ALA A 953 30.02 10.49 22.72
CA ALA A 953 29.68 11.55 21.77
C ALA A 953 30.91 12.38 21.34
N LYS A 954 31.93 12.54 22.20
CA LYS A 954 33.19 13.23 21.85
C LYS A 954 34.01 12.46 20.79
N GLY A 955 33.91 11.13 20.76
CA GLY A 955 34.69 10.26 19.86
C GLY A 955 34.17 10.15 18.41
N LYS A 956 32.93 10.56 18.12
CA LYS A 956 32.35 10.42 16.77
C LYS A 956 32.59 11.66 15.92
N LYS A 957 33.59 11.63 15.03
CA LYS A 957 33.78 12.64 13.99
C LYS A 957 32.54 12.69 13.07
N ARG A 958 31.71 13.73 13.18
CA ARG A 958 30.70 14.06 12.15
C ARG A 958 31.42 14.18 10.81
N HIS A 959 30.88 13.54 9.77
CA HIS A 959 31.38 13.70 8.39
C HIS A 959 31.53 15.19 8.08
N TRP A 960 32.68 15.60 7.54
CA TRP A 960 33.07 17.01 7.43
C TRP A 960 32.03 17.85 6.65
N LEU A 961 31.42 17.30 5.60
CA LEU A 961 30.33 17.96 4.84
C LEU A 961 29.11 18.31 5.70
N LYS A 962 28.79 17.51 6.74
CA LYS A 962 27.65 17.77 7.62
C LYS A 962 27.91 18.88 8.64
N ARG A 963 29.15 19.36 8.78
CA ARG A 963 29.52 20.45 9.70
C ARG A 963 29.44 21.84 9.05
N GLN A 964 29.45 21.89 7.72
CA GLN A 964 29.43 23.15 6.97
C GLN A 964 28.00 23.64 6.80
N VAL A 965 27.71 24.86 7.28
CA VAL A 965 26.47 25.55 6.96
C VAL A 965 26.65 26.15 5.54
N PRO A 966 25.73 25.92 4.59
CA PRO A 966 24.44 25.23 4.74
C PRO A 966 24.41 23.77 4.24
N LEU A 967 25.54 23.22 3.79
CA LEU A 967 25.66 21.89 3.20
C LEU A 967 25.03 20.77 4.04
N GLY A 968 25.17 20.82 5.37
CA GLY A 968 24.51 19.87 6.28
C GLY A 968 22.98 19.90 6.18
N GLY A 969 22.41 21.10 6.04
CA GLY A 969 20.96 21.31 5.86
C GLY A 969 20.49 20.78 4.51
N PHE A 970 21.20 21.08 3.42
CA PHE A 970 20.89 20.53 2.09
C PHE A 970 20.98 19.00 2.05
N TYR A 971 21.96 18.41 2.74
CA TYR A 971 22.03 16.95 2.89
C TYR A 971 20.82 16.39 3.66
N GLY A 972 20.36 17.09 4.70
CA GLY A 972 19.12 16.77 5.41
C GLY A 972 17.90 16.80 4.50
N ILE A 973 17.73 17.87 3.71
CA ILE A 973 16.64 18.01 2.73
C ILE A 973 16.72 16.91 1.67
N TRP A 974 17.90 16.62 1.14
CA TRP A 974 18.07 15.53 0.18
C TRP A 974 17.64 14.18 0.77
N LYS A 975 18.01 13.91 2.04
CA LYS A 975 17.56 12.72 2.75
C LYS A 975 16.06 12.67 2.95
N SER A 976 15.40 13.80 3.25
CA SER A 976 13.94 13.84 3.36
C SER A 976 13.24 13.66 2.00
N ILE A 977 13.80 14.14 0.89
CA ILE A 977 13.27 13.88 -0.46
C ILE A 977 13.36 12.39 -0.83
N GLN A 978 14.52 11.75 -0.60
CA GLN A 978 14.70 10.31 -0.85
C GLN A 978 13.66 9.46 -0.14
N SER A 979 13.23 9.96 1.02
CA SER A 979 12.31 9.33 1.93
C SER A 979 10.86 9.30 1.41
N ARG A 980 10.51 10.17 0.45
CA ARG A 980 9.18 10.26 -0.19
C ARG A 980 8.01 10.60 0.74
N ASP A 981 8.27 10.99 1.99
CA ASP A 981 7.22 11.35 2.95
C ASP A 981 6.33 12.50 2.49
N TYR A 982 6.83 13.34 1.58
CA TYR A 982 6.02 14.40 0.98
C TYR A 982 4.80 13.89 0.21
N PHE A 983 4.76 12.61 -0.19
CA PHE A 983 3.53 12.02 -0.75
C PHE A 983 2.48 11.74 0.32
N LEU A 984 2.87 11.54 1.58
CA LEU A 984 1.94 11.18 2.66
C LEU A 984 0.99 12.33 2.99
N HIS A 985 1.50 13.57 3.07
CA HIS A 985 0.64 14.74 3.32
C HIS A 985 -0.12 15.20 2.06
N ARG A 986 0.47 15.04 0.86
CA ARG A 986 -0.24 15.30 -0.40
C ARG A 986 -1.45 14.39 -0.60
N ASN A 987 -1.33 13.13 -0.16
CA ASN A 987 -2.36 12.10 -0.29
C ASN A 987 -3.18 11.91 1.01
N ALA A 988 -3.02 12.76 2.01
CA ALA A 988 -3.76 12.66 3.26
C ALA A 988 -5.27 12.71 3.00
N LYS A 989 -5.99 11.70 3.49
CA LYS A 989 -7.45 11.60 3.33
C LYS A 989 -8.17 12.46 4.36
N TRP A 990 -7.56 12.68 5.52
CA TRP A 990 -8.12 13.46 6.63
C TRP A 990 -8.25 14.96 6.35
N ARG A 991 -7.56 15.50 5.33
CA ARG A 991 -7.58 16.93 4.99
C ARG A 991 -8.97 17.38 4.55
N TRP A 992 -9.34 18.60 4.94
CA TRP A 992 -10.61 19.20 4.54
C TRP A 992 -10.66 19.46 3.03
N LYS A 993 -11.74 19.01 2.37
CA LYS A 993 -11.96 19.15 0.91
C LYS A 993 -13.27 19.87 0.54
N GLY A 994 -13.94 20.48 1.53
CA GLY A 994 -15.28 21.06 1.41
C GLY A 994 -16.37 20.07 1.84
N GLU A 995 -17.55 20.60 2.23
CA GLU A 995 -18.65 19.79 2.81
C GLU A 995 -19.20 18.72 1.85
N ASP A 996 -19.31 19.00 0.54
CA ASP A 996 -19.88 18.06 -0.43
C ASP A 996 -18.98 16.86 -0.77
N LYS A 997 -17.75 16.84 -0.25
CA LYS A 997 -16.69 15.87 -0.61
C LYS A 997 -16.15 15.09 0.59
N GLN A 998 -16.69 15.31 1.79
CA GLN A 998 -16.18 14.73 3.03
C GLN A 998 -17.15 13.76 3.68
#